data_AF-A0A0M0J6J9-F1
#
_entry.id   AF-A0A0M0J6J9-F1
#
_cell.length_a   1.000
_cell.length_b   1.000
_cell.length_c   1.000
_cell.angle_alpha   90.00
_cell.angle_beta   90.00
_cell.angle_gamma   90.00
#
_symmetry.space_group_name_H-M   'P 1'
#
loop_
_entity.id
_entity.type
_entity.pdbx_description
1 polymer ?
#
loop_
_entity_poly.entity_id
_entity_poly.type
_entity_poly.pdbx_seq_one_letter_code
_entity_poly.pdbx_strand_id
1 'polypeptide(L)'
;EAAELADHPALKGIDLALVEQVLTEVVDRSPGVRWEAIAGLEFAKKSVHEVTVLPLLHPQLFRGAREPPRGLLLFGPPGTGKTLIAKAIATEASSTFFSISSSSLMSKWMGEGEKMVRALFAVARAKQPAVIFIDEVDSVLSQRREGEQEGTIRIKNELLVQIDGAGSTDQEVRLLVVGATNRPQELDDAARRRLQKRLLIPLPDRSARLQMLQRGLRAVEGGHGLSEEDFELIVGQTDGYSGSDMAGLCREAAMEPLRDEGFYDALRGGGAAADAAARQVRPVCRDDFRAALCQVRPSVSQRELEGFEAWNLQYGSFANQASMRERSKPDAGAAELAASARIITLVATTIATTSAFQLGAPMGMRASVVRYSGAQMAAKDIVDTAVAAGSFKTLAAALGAAGLVETMKSAGPFTVFAPTDDAFAKLPKGTVDDLLKPENKAKLAAILTYHVVSGKVMASTVVTMDGKKVATVNGAEATIKVGADGVMVDGAKVVTTDIECANGVIHVIDSVILPAEKKPDIVDTAVAAGSFKTLAAALGAAGLVETMKSAGPFTVFAPTDDAFAKLPKGTVEDLLKPENKAKLAAILTYHVVSGKVMASTVVTMDGKKAATVNGQEVSIKVGADGVMVDGAKVVTTDIECANGVIHVIDSVILPK
;
A
#
# COMPACT_ATOMS: atom_id res chain seq x y z
N GLU A 1 -43.72 -4.91 34.38
CA GLU A 1 -42.85 -5.16 33.21
C GLU A 1 -42.51 -6.63 33.00
N ALA A 2 -41.60 -7.28 33.76
CA ALA A 2 -41.20 -8.67 33.47
C ALA A 2 -42.38 -9.67 33.54
N ALA A 3 -43.27 -9.50 34.54
CA ALA A 3 -44.50 -10.29 34.65
C ALA A 3 -45.56 -9.98 33.58
N GLU A 4 -45.56 -8.77 32.99
CA GLU A 4 -46.47 -8.40 31.88
C GLU A 4 -45.97 -8.93 30.53
N LEU A 5 -44.66 -9.15 30.42
CA LEU A 5 -44.00 -9.74 29.26
C LEU A 5 -44.00 -11.28 29.30
N ALA A 6 -44.26 -11.90 30.46
CA ALA A 6 -44.24 -13.34 30.67
C ALA A 6 -45.18 -14.12 29.73
N ASP A 7 -46.32 -13.53 29.38
CA ASP A 7 -47.34 -14.14 28.52
C ASP A 7 -47.07 -13.95 27.02
N HIS A 8 -46.01 -13.21 26.64
CA HIS A 8 -45.71 -12.94 25.24
C HIS A 8 -45.18 -14.21 24.54
N PRO A 9 -45.68 -14.58 23.34
CA PRO A 9 -45.31 -15.83 22.66
C PRO A 9 -43.81 -15.95 22.39
N ALA A 10 -43.11 -14.82 22.21
CA ALA A 10 -41.67 -14.76 22.00
C ALA A 10 -40.82 -15.16 23.21
N LEU A 11 -41.39 -15.16 24.42
CA LEU A 11 -40.70 -15.45 25.69
C LEU A 11 -40.99 -16.87 26.22
N LYS A 12 -41.73 -17.68 25.46
CA LYS A 12 -42.10 -19.05 25.84
C LYS A 12 -40.86 -19.94 25.94
N GLY A 13 -40.59 -20.48 27.13
CA GLY A 13 -39.46 -21.37 27.40
C GLY A 13 -38.16 -20.68 27.82
N ILE A 14 -38.21 -19.37 28.11
CA ILE A 14 -37.09 -18.59 28.64
C ILE A 14 -37.30 -18.36 30.14
N ASP A 15 -36.23 -18.45 30.93
CA ASP A 15 -36.28 -18.17 32.37
C ASP A 15 -36.63 -16.70 32.63
N LEU A 16 -37.63 -16.47 33.47
CA LEU A 16 -38.08 -15.14 33.89
C LEU A 16 -36.99 -14.35 34.62
N ALA A 17 -36.09 -15.02 35.35
CA ALA A 17 -34.96 -14.38 36.01
C ALA A 17 -34.00 -13.73 35.00
N LEU A 18 -33.72 -14.43 33.89
CA LEU A 18 -32.89 -13.90 32.80
C LEU A 18 -33.56 -12.72 32.10
N VAL A 19 -34.89 -12.77 31.92
CA VAL A 19 -35.66 -11.68 31.31
C VAL A 19 -35.61 -10.42 32.17
N GLU A 20 -35.79 -10.55 33.48
CA GLU A 20 -35.69 -9.43 34.41
C GLU A 20 -34.28 -8.81 34.41
N GLN A 21 -33.25 -9.64 34.33
CA GLN A 21 -31.88 -9.18 34.27
C GLN A 21 -31.58 -8.43 32.97
N VAL A 22 -32.08 -8.90 31.82
CA VAL A 22 -32.00 -8.16 30.54
C VAL A 22 -32.70 -6.81 30.63
N LEU A 23 -33.92 -6.76 31.19
CA LEU A 23 -34.69 -5.52 31.31
C LEU A 23 -34.03 -4.49 32.24
N THR A 24 -33.28 -4.95 33.23
CA THR A 24 -32.63 -4.09 34.23
C THR A 24 -31.24 -3.63 33.77
N GLU A 25 -30.44 -4.53 33.20
CA GLU A 25 -29.04 -4.25 32.87
C GLU A 25 -28.82 -3.79 31.42
N VAL A 26 -29.63 -4.27 30.47
CA VAL A 26 -29.35 -4.09 29.03
C VAL A 26 -30.23 -3.01 28.41
N VAL A 27 -31.45 -2.82 28.90
CA VAL A 27 -32.38 -1.80 28.37
C VAL A 27 -31.96 -0.42 28.88
N ASP A 28 -31.51 0.42 27.96
CA ASP A 28 -31.31 1.84 28.25
C ASP A 28 -32.67 2.54 28.14
N ARG A 29 -33.17 3.06 29.27
CA ARG A 29 -34.49 3.71 29.34
C ARG A 29 -34.51 5.11 28.72
N SER A 30 -33.35 5.68 28.36
CA SER A 30 -33.32 6.97 27.67
C SER A 30 -32.03 7.17 26.86
N PRO A 31 -31.99 6.76 25.59
CA PRO A 31 -31.10 7.39 24.63
C PRO A 31 -31.60 8.84 24.45
N GLY A 32 -31.20 9.77 25.31
CA GLY A 32 -31.57 11.19 25.21
C GLY A 32 -30.77 11.96 24.14
N VAL A 33 -30.14 11.25 23.21
CA VAL A 33 -29.17 11.81 22.25
C VAL A 33 -29.89 12.03 20.92
N ARG A 34 -29.89 13.27 20.43
CA ARG A 34 -30.42 13.62 19.09
C ARG A 34 -29.30 13.78 18.07
N TRP A 35 -29.67 13.81 16.78
CA TRP A 35 -28.69 14.05 15.70
C TRP A 35 -27.94 15.36 15.82
N GLU A 36 -28.55 16.39 16.43
CA GLU A 36 -27.87 17.67 16.66
C GLU A 36 -26.72 17.52 17.64
N ALA A 37 -26.78 16.57 18.59
CA ALA A 37 -25.74 16.37 19.60
C ALA A 37 -24.43 15.78 19.03
N ILE A 38 -24.48 15.21 17.82
CA ILE A 38 -23.32 14.66 17.13
C ILE A 38 -22.75 15.74 16.19
N ALA A 39 -21.46 16.01 16.23
CA ALA A 39 -20.82 17.00 15.35
C ALA A 39 -20.44 16.39 13.99
N GLY A 40 -20.65 17.14 12.91
CA GLY A 40 -20.31 16.73 11.53
C GLY A 40 -21.03 15.46 11.06
N LEU A 41 -20.31 14.67 10.25
CA LEU A 41 -20.73 13.36 9.75
C LEU A 41 -22.03 13.38 8.94
N GLU A 42 -22.27 14.44 8.16
CA GLU A 42 -23.53 14.68 7.44
C GLU A 42 -23.88 13.52 6.50
N PHE A 43 -22.87 12.99 5.78
CA PHE A 43 -23.06 11.85 4.89
C PHE A 43 -23.43 10.57 5.67
N ALA A 44 -22.73 10.31 6.78
CA ALA A 44 -22.99 9.14 7.62
C ALA A 44 -24.37 9.23 8.28
N LYS A 45 -24.74 10.40 8.82
CA LYS A 45 -26.07 10.66 9.40
C LYS A 45 -27.18 10.44 8.38
N LYS A 46 -27.06 11.02 7.18
CA LYS A 46 -28.04 10.84 6.10
C LYS A 46 -28.16 9.36 5.71
N SER A 47 -27.03 8.70 5.51
CA SER A 47 -26.98 7.30 5.11
C SER A 47 -27.60 6.38 6.15
N VAL A 48 -27.29 6.60 7.43
CA VAL A 48 -27.89 5.85 8.53
C VAL A 48 -29.38 6.14 8.62
N HIS A 49 -29.79 7.41 8.57
CA HIS A 49 -31.18 7.80 8.64
C HIS A 49 -32.04 7.11 7.55
N GLU A 50 -31.55 7.06 6.31
CA GLU A 50 -32.24 6.39 5.21
C GLU A 50 -32.32 4.87 5.38
N VAL A 51 -31.27 4.26 5.93
CA VAL A 51 -31.15 2.80 6.04
C VAL A 51 -31.81 2.23 7.29
N THR A 52 -31.83 2.98 8.40
CA THR A 52 -32.30 2.48 9.70
C THR A 52 -33.55 3.20 10.21
N VAL A 53 -33.55 4.53 10.21
CA VAL A 53 -34.64 5.32 10.81
C VAL A 53 -35.89 5.29 9.93
N LEU A 54 -35.76 5.52 8.62
CA LEU A 54 -36.91 5.53 7.71
C LEU A 54 -37.68 4.20 7.67
N PRO A 55 -37.05 3.02 7.63
CA PRO A 55 -37.76 1.75 7.70
C PRO A 55 -38.52 1.52 9.01
N LEU A 56 -38.00 2.03 10.13
CA LEU A 56 -38.66 1.91 11.44
C LEU A 56 -39.88 2.84 11.52
N LEU A 57 -39.79 4.05 10.97
CA LEU A 57 -40.88 5.04 10.94
C LEU A 57 -41.94 4.73 9.88
N HIS A 58 -41.54 4.21 8.72
CA HIS A 58 -42.44 3.96 7.58
C HIS A 58 -42.36 2.52 7.03
N PRO A 59 -42.69 1.47 7.81
CA PRO A 59 -42.54 0.07 7.39
C PRO A 59 -43.29 -0.29 6.09
N GLN A 60 -44.37 0.43 5.77
CA GLN A 60 -45.17 0.23 4.56
C GLN A 60 -44.37 0.43 3.25
N LEU A 61 -43.34 1.29 3.27
CA LEU A 61 -42.54 1.64 2.09
C LEU A 61 -41.34 0.70 1.88
N PHE A 62 -40.94 -0.03 2.92
CA PHE A 62 -39.72 -0.84 2.97
C PHE A 62 -40.05 -2.34 2.98
N ARG A 63 -40.71 -2.79 1.90
CA ARG A 63 -41.08 -4.20 1.65
C ARG A 63 -40.34 -4.78 0.44
N GLY A 64 -40.23 -6.10 0.36
CA GLY A 64 -39.60 -6.80 -0.76
C GLY A 64 -38.14 -6.37 -0.95
N ALA A 65 -37.78 -5.88 -2.14
CA ALA A 65 -36.42 -5.42 -2.42
C ALA A 65 -35.95 -4.20 -1.59
N ARG A 66 -36.88 -3.50 -0.92
CA ARG A 66 -36.58 -2.38 -0.01
C ARG A 66 -36.55 -2.80 1.45
N GLU A 67 -36.54 -4.09 1.76
CA GLU A 67 -36.46 -4.55 3.15
C GLU A 67 -35.21 -3.97 3.82
N PRO A 68 -35.34 -3.43 5.06
CA PRO A 68 -34.19 -2.88 5.75
C PRO A 68 -33.16 -3.96 6.08
N PRO A 69 -31.87 -3.61 6.08
CA PRO A 69 -30.85 -4.52 6.56
C PRO A 69 -31.04 -4.74 8.06
N ARG A 70 -30.92 -5.99 8.49
CA ARG A 70 -31.06 -6.35 9.91
C ARG A 70 -29.80 -6.11 10.73
N GLY A 71 -28.66 -5.98 10.05
CA GLY A 71 -27.35 -5.73 10.65
C GLY A 71 -26.66 -4.51 10.07
N LEU A 72 -26.29 -3.57 10.94
CA LEU A 72 -25.46 -2.41 10.65
C LEU A 72 -24.16 -2.51 11.47
N LEU A 73 -23.01 -2.41 10.81
CA LEU A 73 -21.70 -2.28 11.46
C LEU A 73 -21.21 -0.84 11.38
N LEU A 74 -20.97 -0.24 12.54
CA LEU A 74 -20.24 1.01 12.71
C LEU A 74 -18.78 0.68 13.03
N PHE A 75 -17.86 1.09 12.18
CA PHE A 75 -16.42 0.86 12.43
C PHE A 75 -15.62 2.13 12.21
N GLY A 76 -14.44 2.19 12.80
CA GLY A 76 -13.55 3.34 12.70
C GLY A 76 -12.77 3.55 13.99
N PRO A 77 -11.93 4.60 14.05
CA PRO A 77 -11.08 4.85 15.20
C PRO A 77 -11.86 4.99 16.50
N PRO A 78 -11.23 4.69 17.65
CA PRO A 78 -11.84 4.90 18.96
C PRO A 78 -12.15 6.39 19.17
N GLY A 79 -13.15 6.67 20.00
CA GLY A 79 -13.49 8.05 20.37
C GLY A 79 -14.21 8.90 19.30
N THR A 80 -14.69 8.30 18.20
CA THR A 80 -15.46 9.00 17.16
C THR A 80 -16.98 9.03 17.38
N GLY A 81 -17.46 8.50 18.52
CA GLY A 81 -18.88 8.58 18.88
C GLY A 81 -19.77 7.51 18.24
N LYS A 82 -19.25 6.33 17.87
CA LYS A 82 -20.05 5.18 17.37
C LYS A 82 -21.24 4.84 18.28
N THR A 83 -21.03 4.82 19.60
CA THR A 83 -22.07 4.59 20.61
C THR A 83 -23.10 5.73 20.64
N LEU A 84 -22.67 6.98 20.44
CA LEU A 84 -23.58 8.13 20.37
C LEU A 84 -24.47 8.08 19.13
N ILE A 85 -23.93 7.66 17.99
CA ILE A 85 -24.68 7.44 16.75
C ILE A 85 -25.75 6.36 16.97
N ALA A 86 -25.39 5.23 17.58
CA ALA A 86 -26.35 4.16 17.85
C ALA A 86 -27.49 4.61 18.78
N LYS A 87 -27.17 5.40 19.81
CA LYS A 87 -28.18 6.03 20.68
C LYS A 87 -29.07 6.98 19.90
N ALA A 88 -28.52 7.85 19.05
CA ALA A 88 -29.29 8.77 18.23
C ALA A 88 -30.27 8.06 17.28
N ILE A 89 -29.86 6.94 16.67
CA ILE A 89 -30.76 6.11 15.84
C ILE A 89 -31.99 5.66 16.65
N ALA A 90 -31.77 5.18 17.87
CA ALA A 90 -32.86 4.67 18.71
C ALA A 90 -33.81 5.78 19.18
N THR A 91 -33.28 6.95 19.55
CA THR A 91 -34.07 8.14 19.93
C THR A 91 -35.00 8.56 18.79
N GLU A 92 -34.46 8.66 17.58
CA GLU A 92 -35.13 9.24 16.42
C GLU A 92 -36.15 8.26 15.83
N ALA A 93 -35.84 6.96 15.90
CA ALA A 93 -36.78 5.90 15.56
C ALA A 93 -37.78 5.60 16.70
N SER A 94 -37.75 6.33 17.83
CA SER A 94 -38.58 6.07 19.03
C SER A 94 -38.61 4.59 19.42
N SER A 95 -37.45 3.94 19.33
CA SER A 95 -37.27 2.50 19.49
C SER A 95 -36.63 2.17 20.84
N THR A 96 -36.92 0.98 21.37
CA THR A 96 -36.26 0.53 22.60
C THR A 96 -34.79 0.23 22.33
N PHE A 97 -33.89 0.80 23.14
CA PHE A 97 -32.44 0.65 22.96
C PHE A 97 -31.89 -0.39 23.94
N PHE A 98 -31.30 -1.44 23.41
CA PHE A 98 -30.58 -2.46 24.16
C PHE A 98 -29.09 -2.23 23.97
N SER A 99 -28.34 -1.93 25.01
CA SER A 99 -26.91 -1.67 24.93
C SER A 99 -26.14 -2.76 25.67
N ILE A 100 -25.33 -3.53 24.93
CA ILE A 100 -24.51 -4.57 25.52
C ILE A 100 -23.06 -4.44 25.04
N SER A 101 -22.11 -4.54 25.97
CA SER A 101 -20.71 -4.70 25.63
C SER A 101 -20.38 -6.17 25.50
N SER A 102 -19.68 -6.54 24.43
CA SER A 102 -19.27 -7.91 24.15
C SER A 102 -18.38 -8.51 25.25
N SER A 103 -17.60 -7.67 25.94
CA SER A 103 -16.83 -8.07 27.13
C SER A 103 -17.71 -8.54 28.29
N SER A 104 -18.90 -7.94 28.47
CA SER A 104 -19.84 -8.32 29.52
C SER A 104 -20.43 -9.70 29.24
N LEU A 105 -20.78 -10.00 27.98
CA LEU A 105 -21.28 -11.31 27.55
C LEU A 105 -20.28 -12.44 27.83
N MET A 106 -18.99 -12.19 27.64
CA MET A 106 -17.93 -13.18 27.82
C MET A 106 -17.55 -13.41 29.30
N SER A 107 -17.54 -12.35 30.10
CA SER A 107 -17.01 -12.40 31.47
C SER A 107 -18.08 -12.68 32.53
N LYS A 108 -19.20 -11.95 32.51
CA LYS A 108 -20.22 -11.99 33.56
C LYS A 108 -21.17 -13.20 33.46
N TRP A 109 -21.29 -13.78 32.27
CA TRP A 109 -22.31 -14.79 31.94
C TRP A 109 -21.70 -16.12 31.50
N MET A 110 -20.53 -16.43 32.06
CA MET A 110 -19.75 -17.61 31.72
C MET A 110 -20.54 -18.88 32.09
N GLY A 111 -20.96 -19.67 31.09
CA GLY A 111 -21.75 -20.90 31.26
C GLY A 111 -23.23 -20.78 30.87
N GLU A 112 -23.83 -19.58 30.92
CA GLU A 112 -25.23 -19.33 30.51
C GLU A 112 -25.39 -18.32 29.36
N GLY A 113 -24.29 -17.83 28.78
CA GLY A 113 -24.31 -16.80 27.74
C GLY A 113 -25.21 -17.12 26.53
N GLU A 114 -25.34 -18.39 26.14
CA GLU A 114 -26.26 -18.81 25.07
C GLU A 114 -27.74 -18.52 25.42
N LYS A 115 -28.14 -18.87 26.65
CA LYS A 115 -29.50 -18.59 27.15
C LYS A 115 -29.74 -17.09 27.26
N MET A 116 -28.73 -16.34 27.68
CA MET A 116 -28.79 -14.88 27.78
C MET A 116 -28.97 -14.22 26.41
N VAL A 117 -28.23 -14.65 25.39
CA VAL A 117 -28.39 -14.15 24.02
C VAL A 117 -29.81 -14.46 23.50
N ARG A 118 -30.34 -15.66 23.75
CA ARG A 118 -31.74 -15.99 23.43
C ARG A 118 -32.75 -15.08 24.13
N ALA A 119 -32.57 -14.88 25.44
CA ALA A 119 -33.41 -14.01 26.26
C ALA A 119 -33.38 -12.57 25.74
N LEU A 120 -32.19 -12.03 25.44
CA LEU A 120 -32.03 -10.68 24.90
C LEU A 120 -32.84 -10.47 23.62
N PHE A 121 -32.67 -11.37 22.63
CA PHE A 121 -33.39 -11.25 21.36
C PHE A 121 -34.89 -11.50 21.52
N ALA A 122 -35.31 -12.35 22.46
CA ALA A 122 -36.72 -12.55 22.75
C ALA A 122 -37.38 -11.33 23.40
N VAL A 123 -36.71 -10.68 24.36
CA VAL A 123 -37.18 -9.43 24.98
C VAL A 123 -37.21 -8.30 23.95
N ALA A 124 -36.18 -8.18 23.12
CA ALA A 124 -36.16 -7.20 22.03
C ALA A 124 -37.29 -7.43 21.02
N ARG A 125 -37.61 -8.70 20.71
CA ARG A 125 -38.77 -9.05 19.87
C ARG A 125 -40.10 -8.67 20.51
N ALA A 126 -40.23 -8.74 21.83
CA ALA A 126 -41.45 -8.36 22.54
C ALA A 126 -41.59 -6.83 22.71
N LYS A 127 -40.49 -6.07 22.68
CA LYS A 127 -40.46 -4.60 22.79
C LYS A 127 -40.24 -3.87 21.45
N GLN A 128 -40.62 -4.47 20.33
CA GLN A 128 -40.47 -3.87 19.00
C GLN A 128 -41.27 -2.56 18.83
N PRO A 129 -40.75 -1.55 18.10
CA PRO A 129 -39.46 -1.53 17.40
C PRO A 129 -38.26 -1.44 18.36
N ALA A 130 -37.20 -2.20 18.08
CA ALA A 130 -36.06 -2.37 18.97
C ALA A 130 -34.72 -2.27 18.23
N VAL A 131 -33.74 -1.64 18.87
CA VAL A 131 -32.36 -1.53 18.40
C VAL A 131 -31.45 -2.21 19.41
N ILE A 132 -30.72 -3.24 18.98
CA ILE A 132 -29.71 -3.94 19.78
C ILE A 132 -28.33 -3.43 19.38
N PHE A 133 -27.68 -2.69 20.28
CA PHE A 133 -26.32 -2.20 20.13
C PHE A 133 -25.34 -3.12 20.84
N ILE A 134 -24.37 -3.63 20.07
CA ILE A 134 -23.29 -4.49 20.56
C ILE A 134 -21.97 -3.74 20.39
N ASP A 135 -21.40 -3.27 21.50
CA ASP A 135 -20.09 -2.62 21.49
C ASP A 135 -18.95 -3.64 21.50
N GLU A 136 -17.82 -3.28 20.91
CA GLU A 136 -16.63 -4.13 20.74
C GLU A 136 -16.98 -5.52 20.18
N VAL A 137 -17.81 -5.54 19.13
CA VAL A 137 -18.35 -6.77 18.55
C VAL A 137 -17.25 -7.72 18.03
N ASP A 138 -16.06 -7.19 17.74
CA ASP A 138 -14.86 -7.97 17.42
C ASP A 138 -14.46 -8.94 18.54
N SER A 139 -14.72 -8.64 19.80
CA SER A 139 -14.36 -9.56 20.89
C SER A 139 -15.18 -10.86 20.93
N VAL A 140 -16.42 -10.84 20.45
CA VAL A 140 -17.30 -12.04 20.37
C VAL A 140 -17.35 -12.62 18.95
N LEU A 141 -17.23 -11.79 17.92
CA LEU A 141 -17.33 -12.19 16.51
C LEU A 141 -15.96 -12.21 15.78
N SER A 142 -14.86 -12.45 16.50
CA SER A 142 -13.51 -12.55 15.94
C SER A 142 -13.29 -13.82 15.12
N GLN A 143 -12.23 -13.86 14.31
CA GLN A 143 -11.79 -15.08 13.63
C GLN A 143 -11.46 -16.20 14.63
N ARG A 144 -11.88 -17.43 14.31
CA ARG A 144 -11.64 -18.61 15.16
C ARG A 144 -10.14 -18.86 15.30
N ARG A 145 -9.66 -18.97 16.54
CA ARG A 145 -8.26 -19.30 16.85
C ARG A 145 -8.17 -20.71 17.41
N GLU A 146 -7.08 -21.41 17.13
CA GLU A 146 -6.80 -22.71 17.77
C GLU A 146 -6.61 -22.48 19.29
N GLY A 147 -7.40 -23.18 20.11
CA GLY A 147 -7.41 -23.03 21.58
C GLY A 147 -8.50 -22.12 22.15
N GLU A 148 -9.47 -21.68 21.34
CA GLU A 148 -10.62 -20.92 21.81
C GLU A 148 -11.54 -21.77 22.72
N GLN A 149 -12.06 -21.18 23.80
CA GLN A 149 -12.93 -21.88 24.75
C GLN A 149 -14.28 -22.24 24.10
N GLU A 150 -14.76 -23.47 24.33
CA GLU A 150 -16.04 -23.93 23.78
C GLU A 150 -17.23 -23.02 24.13
N GLY A 151 -17.22 -22.41 25.33
CA GLY A 151 -18.28 -21.48 25.75
C GLY A 151 -18.40 -20.25 24.84
N THR A 152 -17.27 -19.68 24.43
CA THR A 152 -17.23 -18.54 23.51
C THR A 152 -17.77 -18.91 22.13
N ILE A 153 -17.41 -20.09 21.64
CA ILE A 153 -17.88 -20.60 20.34
C ILE A 153 -19.41 -20.79 20.35
N ARG A 154 -19.98 -21.31 21.44
CA ARG A 154 -21.44 -21.47 21.60
C ARG A 154 -22.16 -20.13 21.58
N ILE A 155 -21.65 -19.15 22.34
CA ILE A 155 -22.19 -17.78 22.38
C ILE A 155 -22.15 -17.13 20.99
N LYS A 156 -21.01 -17.24 20.29
CA LYS A 156 -20.83 -16.72 18.94
C LYS A 156 -21.82 -17.34 17.95
N ASN A 157 -21.95 -18.67 17.96
CA ASN A 157 -22.88 -19.38 17.08
C ASN A 157 -24.33 -18.97 17.39
N GLU A 158 -24.71 -18.88 18.66
CA GLU A 158 -26.06 -18.46 19.05
C GLU A 158 -26.34 -17.01 18.63
N LEU A 159 -25.39 -16.09 18.80
CA LEU A 159 -25.55 -14.70 18.37
C LEU A 159 -25.77 -14.61 16.86
N LEU A 160 -24.99 -15.35 16.06
CA LEU A 160 -25.17 -15.41 14.62
C LEU A 160 -26.52 -16.03 14.23
N VAL A 161 -26.95 -17.08 14.92
CA VAL A 161 -28.26 -17.71 14.73
C VAL A 161 -29.40 -16.77 15.10
N GLN A 162 -29.28 -15.94 16.13
CA GLN A 162 -30.34 -14.96 16.47
C GLN A 162 -30.40 -13.79 15.48
N ILE A 163 -29.25 -13.35 14.94
CA ILE A 163 -29.21 -12.32 13.88
C ILE A 163 -29.87 -12.84 12.59
N ASP A 164 -29.60 -14.09 12.21
CA ASP A 164 -30.22 -14.74 11.04
C ASP A 164 -31.67 -15.16 11.30
N GLY A 165 -31.92 -15.75 12.47
CA GLY A 165 -33.18 -16.38 12.90
C GLY A 165 -34.28 -15.38 13.23
N ALA A 166 -33.95 -14.10 13.41
CA ALA A 166 -34.92 -13.02 13.27
C ALA A 166 -35.64 -13.04 11.90
N GLY A 167 -35.06 -13.69 10.88
CA GLY A 167 -35.62 -13.90 9.55
C GLY A 167 -36.53 -15.12 9.40
N SER A 168 -36.87 -15.83 10.49
CA SER A 168 -37.79 -16.96 10.39
C SER A 168 -39.25 -16.47 10.29
N THR A 169 -39.78 -16.50 9.06
CA THR A 169 -41.20 -16.57 8.66
C THR A 169 -42.08 -15.32 8.76
N ASP A 170 -41.79 -14.31 9.58
CA ASP A 170 -42.63 -13.10 9.65
C ASP A 170 -41.94 -11.86 9.04
N GLN A 171 -42.56 -11.35 7.96
CA GLN A 171 -42.20 -10.13 7.24
C GLN A 171 -42.38 -8.84 8.06
N GLU A 172 -42.56 -8.93 9.39
CA GLU A 172 -42.94 -7.82 10.28
C GLU A 172 -41.95 -7.55 11.44
N VAL A 173 -40.86 -8.30 11.56
CA VAL A 173 -39.91 -8.09 12.67
C VAL A 173 -39.11 -6.79 12.49
N ARG A 174 -39.43 -5.77 13.29
CA ARG A 174 -38.78 -4.44 13.33
C ARG A 174 -37.65 -4.43 14.35
N LEU A 175 -36.62 -5.23 14.08
CA LEU A 175 -35.45 -5.37 14.94
C LEU A 175 -34.18 -5.06 14.14
N LEU A 176 -33.36 -4.15 14.66
CA LEU A 176 -32.08 -3.77 14.08
C LEU A 176 -30.94 -4.10 15.04
N VAL A 177 -29.92 -4.81 14.53
CA VAL A 177 -28.68 -5.07 15.26
C VAL A 177 -27.62 -4.10 14.76
N VAL A 178 -27.05 -3.31 15.67
CA VAL A 178 -25.97 -2.36 15.41
C VAL A 178 -24.71 -2.84 16.14
N GLY A 179 -23.71 -3.29 15.39
CA GLY A 179 -22.40 -3.62 15.94
C GLY A 179 -21.47 -2.41 15.87
N ALA A 180 -20.69 -2.15 16.91
CA ALA A 180 -19.57 -1.21 16.89
C ALA A 180 -18.24 -1.93 17.06
N THR A 181 -17.23 -1.55 16.28
CA THR A 181 -15.87 -2.09 16.42
C THR A 181 -14.81 -1.04 16.11
N ASN A 182 -13.67 -1.15 16.81
CA ASN A 182 -12.44 -0.41 16.49
C ASN A 182 -11.48 -1.26 15.64
N ARG A 183 -11.79 -2.55 15.42
CA ARG A 183 -10.91 -3.52 14.76
C ARG A 183 -11.68 -4.37 13.73
N PRO A 184 -12.21 -3.75 12.67
CA PRO A 184 -13.03 -4.45 11.69
C PRO A 184 -12.29 -5.58 10.95
N GLN A 185 -10.96 -5.56 10.92
CA GLN A 185 -10.10 -6.61 10.39
C GLN A 185 -10.17 -7.93 11.18
N GLU A 186 -10.47 -7.88 12.49
CA GLU A 186 -10.53 -9.08 13.33
C GLU A 186 -11.85 -9.85 13.16
N LEU A 187 -12.87 -9.22 12.57
CA LEU A 187 -14.16 -9.86 12.33
C LEU A 187 -14.02 -11.05 11.37
N ASP A 188 -14.83 -12.08 11.61
CA ASP A 188 -14.92 -13.22 10.71
C ASP A 188 -15.86 -12.97 9.52
N ASP A 189 -15.77 -13.84 8.52
CA ASP A 189 -16.64 -13.75 7.34
C ASP A 189 -18.11 -13.95 7.66
N ALA A 190 -18.42 -14.75 8.68
CA ALA A 190 -19.78 -15.01 9.07
C ALA A 190 -20.45 -13.73 9.58
N ALA A 191 -19.82 -13.02 10.51
CA ALA A 191 -20.29 -11.75 11.04
C ALA A 191 -20.37 -10.66 9.97
N ARG A 192 -19.36 -10.58 9.08
CA ARG A 192 -19.38 -9.65 7.94
C ARG A 192 -20.60 -9.84 7.03
N ARG A 193 -21.05 -11.09 6.82
CA ARG A 193 -22.24 -11.39 6.01
C ARG A 193 -23.55 -10.99 6.70
N ARG A 194 -23.61 -11.06 8.02
CA ARG A 194 -24.81 -10.71 8.83
C ARG A 194 -24.95 -9.21 9.01
N LEU A 195 -23.83 -8.53 9.17
CA LEU A 195 -23.75 -7.07 9.24
C LEU A 195 -23.64 -6.50 7.82
N GLN A 196 -24.74 -6.62 7.08
CA GLN A 196 -24.81 -6.34 5.64
C GLN A 196 -24.31 -4.93 5.29
N LYS A 197 -24.78 -3.93 6.04
CA LYS A 197 -24.36 -2.53 5.88
C LYS A 197 -23.22 -2.21 6.82
N ARG A 198 -22.16 -1.63 6.26
CA ARG A 198 -20.92 -1.29 6.98
C ARG A 198 -20.59 0.16 6.72
N LEU A 199 -20.53 0.96 7.79
CA LEU A 199 -20.29 2.38 7.76
C LEU A 199 -19.01 2.74 8.52
N LEU A 200 -18.08 3.37 7.81
CA LEU A 200 -16.89 3.98 8.39
C LEU A 200 -17.29 5.29 9.08
N ILE A 201 -16.91 5.43 10.35
CA ILE A 201 -16.99 6.66 11.12
C ILE A 201 -15.56 7.22 11.22
N PRO A 202 -15.19 8.19 10.35
CA PRO A 202 -13.85 8.77 10.33
C PRO A 202 -13.61 9.70 11.53
N LEU A 203 -12.40 10.23 11.63
CA LEU A 203 -12.08 11.34 12.53
C LEU A 203 -12.90 12.59 12.17
N PRO A 204 -13.17 13.48 13.14
CA PRO A 204 -13.94 14.69 12.90
C PRO A 204 -13.20 15.67 11.97
N ASP A 205 -13.91 16.14 10.95
CA ASP A 205 -13.46 17.21 10.05
C ASP A 205 -13.28 18.54 10.80
N ARG A 206 -12.63 19.52 10.16
CA ARG A 206 -12.40 20.87 10.71
C ARG A 206 -13.67 21.50 11.28
N SER A 207 -14.77 21.46 10.52
CA SER A 207 -16.08 22.00 10.92
C SER A 207 -16.67 21.25 12.12
N ALA A 208 -16.48 19.93 12.17
CA ALA A 208 -16.94 19.10 13.27
C ALA A 208 -16.15 19.42 14.55
N ARG A 209 -14.81 19.55 14.47
CA ARG A 209 -13.96 19.93 15.61
C ARG A 209 -14.33 21.30 16.17
N LEU A 210 -14.63 22.27 15.31
CA LEU A 210 -15.12 23.59 15.72
C LEU A 210 -16.43 23.47 16.51
N GLN A 211 -17.41 22.72 16.00
CA GLN A 211 -18.68 22.48 16.71
C GLN A 211 -18.47 21.77 18.05
N MET A 212 -17.56 20.79 18.11
CA MET A 212 -17.24 20.07 19.34
C MET A 212 -16.62 21.00 20.39
N LEU A 213 -15.69 21.88 19.98
CA LEU A 213 -15.04 22.86 20.84
C LEU A 213 -16.06 23.87 21.40
N GLN A 214 -16.92 24.42 20.53
CA GLN A 214 -18.00 25.32 20.94
C GLN A 214 -18.98 24.67 21.93
N ARG A 215 -19.32 23.38 21.74
CA ARG A 215 -20.21 22.65 22.65
C ARG A 215 -19.53 22.30 23.96
N GLY A 216 -18.27 21.87 23.92
CA GLY A 216 -17.48 21.54 25.10
C GLY A 216 -17.37 22.74 26.04
N LEU A 217 -17.17 23.94 25.48
CA LEU A 217 -17.06 25.17 26.26
C LEU A 217 -18.39 25.70 26.81
N ARG A 218 -19.52 25.40 26.17
CA ARG A 218 -20.85 25.70 26.75
C ARG A 218 -21.11 24.93 28.04
N ALA A 219 -20.46 23.79 28.23
CA ALA A 219 -20.59 22.98 29.44
C ALA A 219 -19.67 23.46 30.58
N VAL A 220 -18.76 24.41 30.33
CA VAL A 220 -17.84 24.94 31.35
C VAL A 220 -18.52 26.09 32.12
N GLU A 221 -18.65 25.91 33.43
CA GLU A 221 -19.12 26.96 34.33
C GLU A 221 -18.07 28.09 34.40
N GLY A 222 -18.50 29.34 34.19
CA GLY A 222 -17.60 30.50 34.11
C GLY A 222 -17.36 31.04 32.69
N GLY A 223 -17.83 30.33 31.65
CA GLY A 223 -17.75 30.78 30.26
C GLY A 223 -16.34 30.76 29.67
N HIS A 224 -16.19 31.29 28.46
CA HIS A 224 -14.90 31.36 27.75
C HIS A 224 -14.63 32.78 27.22
N GLY A 225 -13.37 33.20 27.27
CA GLY A 225 -12.90 34.48 26.72
C GLY A 225 -12.40 34.40 25.27
N LEU A 226 -12.65 33.29 24.58
CA LEU A 226 -12.12 33.01 23.23
C LEU A 226 -12.85 33.79 22.13
N SER A 227 -12.09 34.39 21.22
CA SER A 227 -12.59 34.98 19.98
C SER A 227 -12.78 33.93 18.87
N GLU A 228 -13.52 34.25 17.80
CA GLU A 228 -13.66 33.37 16.63
C GLU A 228 -12.31 33.01 16.00
N GLU A 229 -11.35 33.94 16.01
CA GLU A 229 -9.98 33.70 15.52
C GLU A 229 -9.25 32.66 16.39
N ASP A 230 -9.45 32.69 17.71
CA ASP A 230 -8.84 31.72 18.61
C ASP A 230 -9.40 30.30 18.40
N PHE A 231 -10.70 30.19 18.13
CA PHE A 231 -11.32 28.92 17.75
C PHE A 231 -10.67 28.33 16.49
N GLU A 232 -10.45 29.15 15.46
CA GLU A 232 -9.81 28.70 14.21
C GLU A 232 -8.35 28.29 14.41
N LEU A 233 -7.61 29.00 15.27
CA LEU A 233 -6.24 28.64 15.62
C LEU A 233 -6.16 27.29 16.34
N ILE A 234 -7.03 27.05 17.32
CA ILE A 234 -7.08 25.77 18.05
C ILE A 234 -7.48 24.63 17.11
N VAL A 235 -8.46 24.86 16.24
CA VAL A 235 -8.90 23.85 15.24
C VAL A 235 -7.79 23.52 14.23
N GLY A 236 -6.96 24.50 13.86
CA GLY A 236 -5.78 24.31 13.02
C GLY A 236 -4.67 23.48 13.69
N GLN A 237 -4.59 23.50 15.03
CA GLN A 237 -3.58 22.76 15.81
C GLN A 237 -4.06 21.36 16.27
N THR A 238 -5.35 21.06 16.13
CA THR A 238 -5.98 19.80 16.58
C THR A 238 -6.23 18.83 15.43
N ASP A 239 -5.41 18.88 14.39
CA ASP A 239 -5.53 17.92 13.29
C ASP A 239 -5.19 16.50 13.74
N GLY A 240 -5.99 15.53 13.31
CA GLY A 240 -5.89 14.14 13.76
C GLY A 240 -6.51 13.82 15.13
N TYR A 241 -7.13 14.78 15.82
CA TYR A 241 -7.77 14.53 17.12
C TYR A 241 -9.10 13.76 16.96
N SER A 242 -9.32 12.76 17.80
CA SER A 242 -10.63 12.11 17.91
C SER A 242 -11.62 12.97 18.69
N GLY A 243 -12.90 12.58 18.68
CA GLY A 243 -13.92 13.26 19.48
C GLY A 243 -13.65 13.19 20.98
N SER A 244 -13.10 12.06 21.45
CA SER A 244 -12.64 11.88 22.82
C SER A 244 -11.44 12.76 23.15
N ASP A 245 -10.49 12.93 22.22
CA ASP A 245 -9.34 13.82 22.40
C ASP A 245 -9.78 15.28 22.47
N MET A 246 -10.73 15.70 21.63
CA MET A 246 -11.32 17.05 21.69
C MET A 246 -12.05 17.31 23.01
N ALA A 247 -12.82 16.33 23.51
CA ALA A 247 -13.47 16.43 24.81
C ALA A 247 -12.45 16.45 25.96
N GLY A 248 -11.37 15.67 25.84
CA GLY A 248 -10.22 15.70 26.74
C GLY A 248 -9.53 17.06 26.75
N LEU A 249 -9.28 17.66 25.59
CA LEU A 249 -8.69 18.98 25.44
C LEU A 249 -9.54 20.06 26.10
N CYS A 250 -10.86 20.05 25.89
CA CYS A 250 -11.76 21.00 26.54
C CYS A 250 -11.75 20.84 28.06
N ARG A 251 -11.73 19.58 28.56
CA ARG A 251 -11.66 19.30 29.99
C ARG A 251 -10.34 19.77 30.59
N GLU A 252 -9.23 19.53 29.90
CA GLU A 252 -7.90 19.93 30.34
C GLU A 252 -7.78 21.45 30.39
N ALA A 253 -8.23 22.15 29.34
CA ALA A 253 -8.27 23.61 29.32
C ALA A 253 -9.20 24.19 30.42
N ALA A 254 -10.30 23.50 30.76
CA ALA A 254 -11.17 23.90 31.86
C ALA A 254 -10.54 23.70 33.25
N MET A 255 -9.55 22.82 33.36
CA MET A 255 -8.81 22.60 34.62
C MET A 255 -7.68 23.62 34.82
N GLU A 256 -7.15 24.23 33.77
CA GLU A 256 -6.04 25.20 33.86
C GLU A 256 -6.36 26.41 34.77
N PRO A 257 -7.55 27.04 34.72
CA PRO A 257 -7.96 28.06 35.69
C PRO A 257 -7.88 27.59 37.15
N LEU A 258 -8.07 26.30 37.42
CA LEU A 258 -8.04 25.72 38.76
C LEU A 258 -6.60 25.37 39.21
N ARG A 259 -5.65 25.29 38.28
CA ARG A 259 -4.23 25.00 38.53
C ARG A 259 -3.39 26.25 38.80
N ASP A 260 -4.00 27.43 38.65
CA ASP A 260 -3.36 28.71 38.94
C ASP A 260 -2.93 28.75 40.42
N GLU A 261 -1.64 28.99 40.70
CA GLU A 261 -1.04 28.81 42.02
C GLU A 261 -1.78 29.62 43.10
N GLY A 262 -2.23 30.84 42.76
CA GLY A 262 -2.98 31.70 43.68
C GLY A 262 -4.39 31.19 44.01
N PHE A 263 -5.02 30.45 43.09
CA PHE A 263 -6.34 29.85 43.29
C PHE A 263 -6.24 28.50 44.03
N TYR A 264 -5.23 27.69 43.68
CA TYR A 264 -4.99 26.40 44.32
C TYR A 264 -4.64 26.53 45.80
N ASP A 265 -3.84 27.54 46.17
CA ASP A 265 -3.52 27.84 47.57
C ASP A 265 -4.74 28.37 48.34
N ALA A 266 -5.62 29.14 47.69
CA ALA A 266 -6.87 29.62 48.28
C ALA A 266 -7.86 28.48 48.57
N LEU A 267 -7.92 27.46 47.72
CA LEU A 267 -8.74 26.25 47.95
C LEU A 267 -8.21 25.38 49.10
N ARG A 268 -6.89 25.26 49.25
CA ARG A 268 -6.27 24.51 50.36
C ARG A 268 -6.55 25.11 51.74
N GLY A 269 -6.81 26.42 51.82
CA GLY A 269 -7.10 27.12 53.08
C GLY A 269 -8.40 26.70 53.78
N GLY A 270 -9.37 26.14 53.05
CA GLY A 270 -10.65 25.65 53.56
C GLY A 270 -11.60 26.73 54.12
N GLY A 271 -12.89 26.37 54.29
CA GLY A 271 -13.92 27.25 54.86
C GLY A 271 -14.56 28.23 53.87
N ALA A 272 -15.19 29.29 54.37
CA ALA A 272 -15.97 30.25 53.56
C ALA A 272 -15.16 30.99 52.48
N ALA A 273 -13.84 31.05 52.62
CA ALA A 273 -12.93 31.60 51.62
C ALA A 273 -12.80 30.70 50.38
N ALA A 274 -12.83 29.36 50.57
CA ALA A 274 -12.81 28.41 49.47
C ALA A 274 -14.12 28.45 48.66
N ASP A 275 -15.27 28.60 49.33
CA ASP A 275 -16.58 28.74 48.67
C ASP A 275 -16.71 30.07 47.91
N ALA A 276 -16.11 31.14 48.43
CA ALA A 276 -16.05 32.43 47.73
C ALA A 276 -15.10 32.38 46.51
N ALA A 277 -13.94 31.72 46.64
CA ALA A 277 -13.01 31.50 45.55
C ALA A 277 -13.63 30.61 44.46
N ALA A 278 -14.31 29.52 44.81
CA ALA A 278 -14.99 28.64 43.86
C ALA A 278 -16.03 29.35 42.98
N ARG A 279 -16.56 30.50 43.42
CA ARG A 279 -17.48 31.35 42.63
C ARG A 279 -16.78 32.39 41.75
N GLN A 280 -15.46 32.53 41.86
CA GLN A 280 -14.62 33.49 41.14
C GLN A 280 -13.60 32.83 40.19
N VAL A 281 -13.88 31.60 39.74
CA VAL A 281 -13.02 30.94 38.74
C VAL A 281 -12.97 31.81 37.48
N ARG A 282 -11.74 32.13 37.03
CA ARG A 282 -11.55 32.91 35.80
C ARG A 282 -12.05 32.13 34.58
N PRO A 283 -12.58 32.82 33.55
CA PRO A 283 -12.98 32.16 32.31
C PRO A 283 -11.77 31.53 31.61
N VAL A 284 -12.03 30.47 30.84
CA VAL A 284 -11.00 29.78 30.05
C VAL A 284 -10.52 30.71 28.93
N CYS A 285 -9.21 30.85 28.80
CA CYS A 285 -8.56 31.70 27.81
C CYS A 285 -7.74 30.87 26.79
N ARG A 286 -7.17 31.56 25.81
CA ARG A 286 -6.33 30.94 24.76
C ARG A 286 -5.09 30.24 25.33
N ASP A 287 -4.47 30.82 26.35
CA ASP A 287 -3.24 30.27 26.94
C ASP A 287 -3.50 28.94 27.66
N ASP A 288 -4.69 28.76 28.24
CA ASP A 288 -5.14 27.49 28.82
C ASP A 288 -5.19 26.38 27.77
N PHE A 289 -5.72 26.69 26.58
CA PHE A 289 -5.72 25.75 25.46
C PHE A 289 -4.32 25.45 24.94
N ARG A 290 -3.41 26.43 24.96
CA ARG A 290 -2.01 26.21 24.59
C ARG A 290 -1.31 25.26 25.57
N ALA A 291 -1.58 25.40 26.87
CA ALA A 291 -1.07 24.48 27.89
C ALA A 291 -1.70 23.08 27.73
N ALA A 292 -3.01 23.01 27.50
CA ALA A 292 -3.73 21.75 27.30
C ALA A 292 -3.23 20.99 26.05
N LEU A 293 -2.91 21.68 24.95
CA LEU A 293 -2.33 21.10 23.73
C LEU A 293 -0.93 20.50 23.94
N CYS A 294 -0.20 20.92 24.97
CA CYS A 294 1.07 20.28 25.33
C CYS A 294 0.87 18.94 26.04
N GLN A 295 -0.26 18.74 26.71
CA GLN A 295 -0.56 17.55 27.51
C GLN A 295 -1.38 16.52 26.72
N VAL A 296 -2.42 16.97 26.01
CA VAL A 296 -3.28 16.12 25.20
C VAL A 296 -2.63 15.92 23.83
N ARG A 297 -2.43 14.68 23.42
CA ARG A 297 -1.91 14.31 22.09
C ARG A 297 -2.95 13.48 21.34
N PRO A 298 -2.90 13.44 19.99
CA PRO A 298 -3.78 12.56 19.20
C PRO A 298 -3.64 11.11 19.66
N SER A 299 -4.77 10.44 19.89
CA SER A 299 -4.79 9.04 20.32
C SER A 299 -4.65 8.04 19.17
N VAL A 300 -4.87 8.48 17.93
CA VAL A 300 -4.93 7.62 16.74
C VAL A 300 -3.77 7.94 15.80
N SER A 301 -3.11 6.90 15.30
CA SER A 301 -2.00 7.04 14.35
C SER A 301 -2.49 7.10 12.89
N GLN A 302 -1.73 7.76 12.02
CA GLN A 302 -2.07 7.87 10.59
C GLN A 302 -2.14 6.50 9.89
N ARG A 303 -1.31 5.55 10.32
CA ARG A 303 -1.34 4.15 9.83
C ARG A 303 -2.65 3.44 10.13
N GLU A 304 -3.25 3.68 11.30
CA GLU A 304 -4.54 3.08 11.66
C GLU A 304 -5.66 3.65 10.78
N LEU A 305 -5.61 4.95 10.47
CA LEU A 305 -6.55 5.61 9.56
C LEU A 305 -6.50 5.00 8.16
N GLU A 306 -5.30 4.85 7.59
CA GLU A 306 -5.10 4.18 6.29
C GLU A 306 -5.66 2.74 6.31
N GLY A 307 -5.48 2.03 7.43
CA GLY A 307 -6.06 0.70 7.62
C GLY A 307 -7.59 0.68 7.58
N PHE A 308 -8.25 1.66 8.23
CA PHE A 308 -9.70 1.81 8.18
C PHE A 308 -10.20 2.18 6.78
N GLU A 309 -9.48 3.05 6.06
CA GLU A 309 -9.83 3.45 4.70
C GLU A 309 -9.69 2.29 3.71
N ALA A 310 -8.60 1.52 3.79
CA ALA A 310 -8.39 0.34 2.98
C ALA A 310 -9.49 -0.71 3.23
N TRP A 311 -9.83 -0.94 4.51
CA TRP A 311 -10.93 -1.86 4.85
C TRP A 311 -12.28 -1.35 4.35
N ASN A 312 -12.54 -0.04 4.43
CA ASN A 312 -13.77 0.57 3.91
C ASN A 312 -13.85 0.48 2.38
N LEU A 313 -12.73 0.61 1.66
CA LEU A 313 -12.72 0.44 0.21
C LEU A 313 -13.07 -1.00 -0.20
N GLN A 314 -12.61 -1.98 0.58
CA GLN A 314 -12.83 -3.40 0.30
C GLN A 314 -14.23 -3.89 0.73
N TYR A 315 -14.71 -3.45 1.90
CA TYR A 315 -15.90 -4.01 2.56
C TYR A 315 -16.97 -2.98 2.93
N GLY A 316 -16.71 -1.69 2.78
CA GLY A 316 -17.65 -0.62 3.10
C GLY A 316 -18.88 -0.65 2.20
N SER A 317 -20.02 -0.29 2.76
CA SER A 317 -21.31 -0.28 2.02
C SER A 317 -21.74 1.09 1.53
N PHE A 318 -21.09 2.14 2.03
CA PHE A 318 -21.42 3.53 1.75
C PHE A 318 -20.23 4.18 1.05
N ALA A 319 -20.23 4.17 -0.28
CA ALA A 319 -19.25 4.89 -1.06
C ALA A 319 -19.54 6.38 -0.95
N ASN A 320 -18.57 7.17 -0.47
CA ASN A 320 -18.68 8.60 -0.43
C ASN A 320 -18.73 9.14 -1.88
N GLN A 321 -19.84 9.74 -2.30
CA GLN A 321 -19.93 10.33 -3.64
C GLN A 321 -18.90 11.45 -3.86
N ALA A 322 -18.33 12.02 -2.79
CA ALA A 322 -17.23 12.98 -2.86
C ALA A 322 -15.95 12.37 -3.46
N SER A 323 -15.59 11.13 -3.11
CA SER A 323 -14.40 10.46 -3.67
C SER A 323 -14.61 10.04 -5.14
N MET A 324 -15.86 9.87 -5.58
CA MET A 324 -16.20 9.72 -6.99
C MET A 324 -16.26 11.04 -7.75
N ARG A 325 -16.70 12.15 -7.14
CA ARG A 325 -16.71 13.48 -7.78
C ARG A 325 -15.31 14.06 -7.96
N GLU A 326 -14.38 13.78 -7.06
CA GLU A 326 -12.97 14.13 -7.24
C GLU A 326 -12.29 13.27 -8.31
N ARG A 327 -12.71 12.00 -8.45
CA ARG A 327 -12.26 11.10 -9.55
C ARG A 327 -13.00 11.31 -10.88
N SER A 328 -14.14 11.99 -10.89
CA SER A 328 -14.93 12.29 -12.08
C SER A 328 -14.79 13.73 -12.55
N LYS A 329 -13.93 14.54 -11.92
CA LYS A 329 -13.43 15.75 -12.58
C LYS A 329 -12.56 15.26 -13.74
N PRO A 330 -12.87 15.59 -15.01
CA PRO A 330 -11.89 15.41 -16.06
C PRO A 330 -10.64 16.20 -15.66
N ASP A 331 -9.46 15.61 -15.88
CA ASP A 331 -8.18 16.23 -15.58
C ASP A 331 -8.21 17.73 -15.88
N ALA A 332 -8.06 18.55 -14.85
CA ALA A 332 -8.01 20.00 -14.99
C ALA A 332 -6.83 20.46 -15.88
N GLY A 333 -5.90 19.56 -16.21
CA GLY A 333 -4.86 19.77 -17.22
C GLY A 333 -5.37 19.82 -18.67
N ALA A 334 -6.55 19.27 -18.99
CA ALA A 334 -7.05 19.26 -20.37
C ALA A 334 -7.74 20.58 -20.78
N ALA A 335 -8.26 21.37 -19.83
CA ALA A 335 -8.92 22.64 -20.11
C ALA A 335 -7.94 23.84 -20.18
N GLU A 336 -6.81 23.77 -19.46
CA GLU A 336 -5.80 24.83 -19.42
C GLU A 336 -4.86 24.82 -20.66
N LEU A 337 -4.77 23.66 -21.33
CA LEU A 337 -4.13 23.50 -22.64
C LEU A 337 -4.96 24.07 -23.81
N ALA A 338 -6.28 24.24 -23.65
CA ALA A 338 -7.15 24.81 -24.68
C ALA A 338 -7.25 26.36 -24.63
N ALA A 339 -6.94 26.98 -23.48
CA ALA A 339 -6.89 28.43 -23.33
C ALA A 339 -5.54 29.05 -23.78
N SER A 340 -4.49 28.23 -23.84
CA SER A 340 -3.12 28.67 -24.16
C SER A 340 -2.80 28.71 -25.66
N ALA A 341 -3.75 28.34 -26.54
CA ALA A 341 -3.57 28.27 -27.99
C ALA A 341 -4.23 29.41 -28.80
N ARG A 342 -4.53 30.57 -28.18
CA ARG A 342 -5.13 31.73 -28.88
C ARG A 342 -4.42 33.08 -28.71
N ILE A 343 -3.20 33.11 -28.17
CA ILE A 343 -2.42 34.36 -28.08
C ILE A 343 -1.01 34.14 -28.68
N ILE A 344 -0.97 33.62 -29.91
CA ILE A 344 0.14 33.83 -30.84
C ILE A 344 -0.50 34.39 -32.10
N THR A 345 -0.77 35.70 -32.12
CA THR A 345 -0.79 36.59 -33.29
C THR A 345 -1.13 38.00 -32.81
N LEU A 346 -0.13 38.77 -32.36
CA LEU A 346 0.07 40.13 -32.86
C LEU A 346 1.45 40.65 -32.48
N VAL A 347 2.14 41.12 -33.51
CA VAL A 347 3.49 41.63 -33.62
C VAL A 347 3.62 43.02 -33.00
N ALA A 348 4.79 43.29 -32.40
CA ALA A 348 5.38 44.61 -32.12
C ALA A 348 4.56 45.55 -31.19
N THR A 349 5.12 46.36 -30.29
CA THR A 349 6.07 47.44 -30.58
C THR A 349 6.44 48.12 -29.23
N THR A 350 7.72 48.49 -29.06
CA THR A 350 8.28 49.71 -28.41
C THR A 350 8.09 50.09 -26.91
N ILE A 351 9.27 50.24 -26.27
CA ILE A 351 9.80 51.42 -25.51
C ILE A 351 9.36 51.67 -24.05
N ALA A 352 10.35 51.46 -23.16
CA ALA A 352 10.87 52.30 -22.07
C ALA A 352 9.93 53.13 -21.17
N THR A 353 10.12 53.05 -19.84
CA THR A 353 10.89 54.03 -19.02
C THR A 353 10.57 53.90 -17.51
N THR A 354 11.62 54.01 -16.68
CA THR A 354 11.71 54.61 -15.30
C THR A 354 10.86 54.04 -14.15
N SER A 355 11.23 54.03 -12.86
CA SER A 355 12.44 54.27 -12.05
C SER A 355 12.01 54.11 -10.56
N ALA A 356 13.01 54.03 -9.64
CA ALA A 356 12.96 54.34 -8.20
C ALA A 356 12.51 53.22 -7.23
N PHE A 357 13.10 52.97 -6.05
CA PHE A 357 14.34 53.37 -5.34
C PHE A 357 14.29 52.58 -4.01
N GLN A 358 15.34 51.79 -3.66
CA GLN A 358 16.04 51.71 -2.34
C GLN A 358 15.20 51.66 -1.02
N LEU A 359 15.50 50.89 0.03
CA LEU A 359 16.76 50.46 0.69
C LEU A 359 16.40 49.47 1.83
N GLY A 360 17.33 48.59 2.24
CA GLY A 360 17.43 48.13 3.64
C GLY A 360 17.50 46.62 3.88
N ALA A 361 18.72 46.07 3.97
CA ALA A 361 19.05 44.82 4.67
C ALA A 361 19.68 45.18 6.06
N PRO A 362 20.22 44.27 6.92
CA PRO A 362 20.25 42.79 6.92
C PRO A 362 20.11 42.16 8.35
N MET A 363 20.52 40.88 8.47
CA MET A 363 20.77 40.05 9.67
C MET A 363 19.56 39.22 10.15
N GLY A 364 19.59 37.90 10.30
CA GLY A 364 20.68 36.93 10.36
C GLY A 364 20.40 35.99 11.54
N MET A 365 19.94 34.75 11.31
CA MET A 365 19.95 33.75 12.37
C MET A 365 20.03 32.32 11.85
N ARG A 366 20.91 31.59 12.54
CA ARG A 366 21.51 30.29 12.24
C ARG A 366 20.52 29.14 12.24
N ALA A 367 20.75 28.19 11.35
CA ALA A 367 20.20 26.84 11.44
C ALA A 367 20.77 26.12 12.67
N SER A 368 19.90 25.78 13.61
CA SER A 368 20.21 24.98 14.80
C SER A 368 19.87 23.52 14.53
N VAL A 369 20.90 22.70 14.38
CA VAL A 369 20.81 21.24 14.38
C VAL A 369 20.43 20.76 15.78
N VAL A 370 19.25 20.18 15.96
CA VAL A 370 18.90 19.46 17.19
C VAL A 370 19.12 17.97 16.95
N ARG A 371 20.08 17.41 17.68
CA ARG A 371 20.31 15.98 17.83
C ARG A 371 19.37 15.46 18.91
N TYR A 372 18.57 14.44 18.61
CA TYR A 372 17.94 13.59 19.62
C TYR A 372 18.54 12.19 19.55
N SER A 373 19.20 11.80 20.64
CA SER A 373 19.62 10.44 20.95
C SER A 373 18.40 9.60 21.34
N GLY A 374 18.34 8.36 20.84
CA GLY A 374 17.14 7.53 20.86
C GLY A 374 16.82 6.76 22.13
N ALA A 375 15.57 6.30 22.16
CA ALA A 375 15.16 5.01 22.67
C ALA A 375 14.16 4.42 21.65
N GLN A 376 14.42 3.19 21.21
CA GLN A 376 14.13 2.67 19.88
C GLN A 376 13.03 1.59 19.96
N MET A 377 11.82 1.87 19.43
CA MET A 377 10.89 0.81 19.02
C MET A 377 11.28 0.38 17.61
N ALA A 378 11.63 -0.89 17.44
CA ALA A 378 12.27 -1.43 16.25
C ALA A 378 11.54 -1.04 14.96
N ALA A 379 12.17 -0.21 14.14
CA ALA A 379 11.71 0.05 12.79
C ALA A 379 11.66 -1.28 12.03
N LYS A 380 10.64 -1.48 11.19
CA LYS A 380 10.51 -2.69 10.38
C LYS A 380 11.55 -2.65 9.27
N ASP A 381 12.16 -3.79 8.97
CA ASP A 381 13.07 -3.91 7.84
C ASP A 381 12.33 -3.74 6.50
N ILE A 382 13.07 -3.62 5.40
CA ILE A 382 12.53 -3.47 4.05
C ILE A 382 11.53 -4.58 3.69
N VAL A 383 11.80 -5.82 4.08
CA VAL A 383 10.95 -6.97 3.74
C VAL A 383 9.63 -6.90 4.52
N ASP A 384 9.70 -6.62 5.81
CA ASP A 384 8.52 -6.49 6.67
C ASP A 384 7.70 -5.24 6.32
N THR A 385 8.35 -4.20 5.81
CA THR A 385 7.70 -2.98 5.29
C THR A 385 6.99 -3.25 3.97
N ALA A 386 7.63 -3.96 3.03
CA ALA A 386 7.03 -4.35 1.75
C ALA A 386 5.86 -5.33 1.94
N VAL A 387 5.98 -6.31 2.84
CA VAL A 387 4.88 -7.24 3.16
C VAL A 387 3.71 -6.50 3.82
N ALA A 388 3.99 -5.55 4.72
CA ALA A 388 2.96 -4.76 5.38
C ALA A 388 2.22 -3.79 4.44
N ALA A 389 2.86 -3.34 3.36
CA ALA A 389 2.26 -2.44 2.37
C ALA A 389 1.25 -3.14 1.43
N GLY A 390 1.25 -4.48 1.38
CA GLY A 390 0.20 -5.28 0.72
C GLY A 390 0.19 -5.26 -0.83
N SER A 391 0.90 -4.32 -1.46
CA SER A 391 1.03 -4.14 -2.92
C SER A 391 2.29 -4.79 -3.55
N PHE A 392 3.02 -5.58 -2.76
CA PHE A 392 4.30 -6.20 -3.13
C PHE A 392 4.28 -7.73 -2.94
N LYS A 393 3.12 -8.38 -3.10
CA LYS A 393 2.97 -9.82 -2.81
C LYS A 393 3.84 -10.65 -3.75
N THR A 394 3.92 -10.26 -5.02
CA THR A 394 4.74 -10.92 -6.04
C THR A 394 6.23 -10.74 -5.76
N LEU A 395 6.63 -9.54 -5.31
CA LEU A 395 8.02 -9.26 -4.91
C LEU A 395 8.44 -10.06 -3.67
N ALA A 396 7.57 -10.17 -2.66
CA ALA A 396 7.83 -10.97 -1.47
C ALA A 396 7.95 -12.46 -1.79
N ALA A 397 7.06 -12.98 -2.66
CA ALA A 397 7.15 -14.35 -3.15
C ALA A 397 8.44 -14.60 -3.94
N ALA A 398 8.84 -13.65 -4.80
CA ALA A 398 10.08 -13.70 -5.56
C ALA A 398 11.32 -13.69 -4.65
N LEU A 399 11.35 -12.86 -3.60
CA LEU A 399 12.43 -12.82 -2.60
C LEU A 399 12.54 -14.14 -1.83
N GLY A 400 11.40 -14.75 -1.48
CA GLY A 400 11.33 -16.07 -0.86
C GLY A 400 11.88 -17.18 -1.77
N ALA A 401 11.43 -17.21 -3.03
CA ALA A 401 11.90 -18.18 -4.03
C ALA A 401 13.41 -18.03 -4.34
N ALA A 402 13.92 -16.80 -4.37
CA ALA A 402 15.33 -16.51 -4.58
C ALA A 402 16.20 -16.81 -3.35
N GLY A 403 15.61 -16.92 -2.15
CA GLY A 403 16.35 -17.09 -0.89
C GLY A 403 17.08 -15.83 -0.44
N LEU A 404 16.60 -14.65 -0.83
CA LEU A 404 17.24 -13.35 -0.56
C LEU A 404 16.64 -12.61 0.65
N VAL A 405 15.70 -13.24 1.36
CA VAL A 405 15.01 -12.64 2.53
C VAL A 405 16.02 -12.22 3.61
N GLU A 406 16.95 -13.10 3.99
CA GLU A 406 17.96 -12.81 5.00
C GLU A 406 18.93 -11.69 4.55
N THR A 407 19.27 -11.65 3.26
CA THR A 407 20.12 -10.60 2.69
C THR A 407 19.45 -9.23 2.76
N MET A 408 18.14 -9.17 2.49
CA MET A 408 17.35 -7.93 2.55
C MET A 408 16.93 -7.53 3.97
N LYS A 409 17.07 -8.43 4.95
CA LYS A 409 16.92 -8.14 6.39
C LYS A 409 18.22 -7.72 7.06
N SER A 410 19.35 -7.79 6.36
CA SER A 410 20.65 -7.39 6.90
C SER A 410 20.71 -5.90 7.25
N ALA A 411 21.64 -5.54 8.13
CA ALA A 411 21.88 -4.17 8.56
C ALA A 411 22.38 -3.33 7.38
N GLY A 412 21.46 -2.61 6.72
CA GLY A 412 21.75 -1.71 5.62
C GLY A 412 22.56 -0.47 6.05
N PRO A 413 22.72 0.52 5.17
CA PRO A 413 21.60 1.06 4.41
C PRO A 413 21.47 0.53 2.97
N PHE A 414 20.24 0.17 2.59
CA PHE A 414 19.87 -0.16 1.21
C PHE A 414 18.82 0.81 0.66
N THR A 415 18.79 0.98 -0.65
CA THR A 415 17.68 1.63 -1.35
C THR A 415 17.08 0.62 -2.32
N VAL A 416 15.81 0.28 -2.16
CA VAL A 416 15.12 -0.71 -2.99
C VAL A 416 14.12 -0.03 -3.90
N PHE A 417 14.27 -0.23 -5.20
CA PHE A 417 13.27 0.14 -6.19
C PHE A 417 12.27 -1.01 -6.30
N ALA A 418 11.16 -0.92 -5.57
CA ALA A 418 10.19 -2.01 -5.45
C ALA A 418 9.10 -1.89 -6.53
N PRO A 419 9.01 -2.83 -7.49
CA PRO A 419 7.90 -2.88 -8.44
C PRO A 419 6.62 -3.35 -7.74
N THR A 420 5.49 -2.71 -8.08
CA THR A 420 4.16 -3.14 -7.59
C THR A 420 3.70 -4.43 -8.26
N ASP A 421 2.68 -5.09 -7.69
CA ASP A 421 2.05 -6.25 -8.32
C ASP A 421 1.51 -5.93 -9.75
N ASP A 422 1.04 -4.70 -9.98
CA ASP A 422 0.63 -4.23 -11.31
C ASP A 422 1.83 -4.10 -12.28
N ALA A 423 3.00 -3.74 -11.78
CA ALA A 423 4.23 -3.70 -12.57
C ALA A 423 4.64 -5.11 -13.04
N PHE A 424 4.45 -6.13 -12.21
CA PHE A 424 4.65 -7.53 -12.60
C PHE A 424 3.58 -7.99 -13.61
N ALA A 425 2.34 -7.53 -13.51
CA ALA A 425 1.27 -7.86 -14.44
C ALA A 425 1.49 -7.29 -15.86
N LYS A 426 2.30 -6.24 -16.01
CA LYS A 426 2.73 -5.69 -17.31
C LYS A 426 3.74 -6.58 -18.05
N LEU A 427 4.38 -7.53 -17.37
CA LEU A 427 5.29 -8.47 -18.03
C LEU A 427 4.49 -9.44 -18.94
N PRO A 428 5.10 -9.96 -20.02
CA PRO A 428 4.46 -10.96 -20.86
C PRO A 428 3.91 -12.14 -20.04
N LYS A 429 2.73 -12.65 -20.41
CA LYS A 429 2.10 -13.78 -19.71
C LYS A 429 3.03 -14.99 -19.71
N GLY A 430 3.28 -15.56 -18.54
CA GLY A 430 4.19 -16.70 -18.31
C GLY A 430 5.60 -16.30 -17.83
N THR A 431 6.02 -15.04 -17.96
CA THR A 431 7.36 -14.61 -17.53
C THR A 431 7.56 -14.73 -16.02
N VAL A 432 6.57 -14.35 -15.21
CA VAL A 432 6.67 -14.46 -13.74
C VAL A 432 6.66 -15.92 -13.30
N ASP A 433 5.80 -16.75 -13.89
CA ASP A 433 5.72 -18.19 -13.59
C ASP A 433 7.01 -18.91 -13.97
N ASP A 434 7.64 -18.53 -15.09
CA ASP A 434 8.94 -19.05 -15.51
C ASP A 434 10.07 -18.62 -14.57
N LEU A 435 10.07 -17.36 -14.11
CA LEU A 435 11.08 -16.83 -13.19
C LEU A 435 11.00 -17.46 -11.80
N LEU A 436 9.82 -17.89 -11.36
CA LEU A 436 9.61 -18.56 -10.07
C LEU A 436 10.00 -20.06 -10.07
N LYS A 437 10.33 -20.64 -11.23
CA LYS A 437 10.78 -22.04 -11.31
C LYS A 437 12.13 -22.22 -10.59
N PRO A 438 12.35 -23.36 -9.89
CA PRO A 438 13.61 -23.63 -9.17
C PRO A 438 14.86 -23.54 -10.06
N GLU A 439 14.71 -23.92 -11.34
CA GLU A 439 15.77 -23.88 -12.36
C GLU A 439 16.24 -22.45 -12.68
N ASN A 440 15.39 -21.44 -12.49
CA ASN A 440 15.66 -20.04 -12.78
C ASN A 440 16.04 -19.21 -11.55
N LYS A 441 16.28 -19.86 -10.39
CA LYS A 441 16.60 -19.19 -9.12
C LYS A 441 17.77 -18.20 -9.24
N ALA A 442 18.82 -18.55 -9.98
CA ALA A 442 19.98 -17.67 -10.19
C ALA A 442 19.62 -16.40 -11.00
N LYS A 443 18.75 -16.53 -12.01
CA LYS A 443 18.25 -15.40 -12.79
C LYS A 443 17.34 -14.50 -11.96
N LEU A 444 16.45 -15.10 -11.17
CA LEU A 444 15.57 -14.37 -10.27
C LEU A 444 16.36 -13.58 -9.22
N ALA A 445 17.40 -14.19 -8.62
CA ALA A 445 18.26 -13.51 -7.66
C ALA A 445 19.02 -12.33 -8.30
N ALA A 446 19.49 -12.47 -9.54
CA ALA A 446 20.14 -11.40 -10.28
C ALA A 446 19.19 -10.22 -10.59
N ILE A 447 17.93 -10.50 -10.95
CA ILE A 447 16.93 -9.46 -11.19
C ILE A 447 16.60 -8.72 -9.88
N LEU A 448 16.38 -9.45 -8.79
CA LEU A 448 16.03 -8.86 -7.50
C LEU A 448 17.16 -8.02 -6.91
N THR A 449 18.41 -8.47 -7.04
CA THR A 449 19.59 -7.71 -6.59
C THR A 449 19.90 -6.50 -7.46
N TYR A 450 19.39 -6.45 -8.70
CA TYR A 450 19.48 -5.27 -9.58
C TYR A 450 18.54 -4.13 -9.14
N HIS A 451 17.41 -4.46 -8.52
CA HIS A 451 16.49 -3.46 -7.95
C HIS A 451 17.01 -2.84 -6.65
N VAL A 452 18.14 -3.32 -6.12
CA VAL A 452 18.69 -2.86 -4.85
C VAL A 452 19.97 -2.08 -5.11
N VAL A 453 20.03 -0.86 -4.58
CA VAL A 453 21.21 -0.01 -4.57
C VAL A 453 21.80 0.02 -3.15
N SER A 454 23.12 -0.08 -3.06
CA SER A 454 23.84 0.04 -1.80
C SER A 454 23.88 1.51 -1.36
N GLY A 455 23.45 1.81 -0.12
CA GLY A 455 23.37 3.17 0.41
C GLY A 455 21.93 3.67 0.58
N LYS A 456 21.76 4.72 1.40
CA LYS A 456 20.47 5.42 1.59
C LYS A 456 20.37 6.57 0.59
N VAL A 457 19.55 6.42 -0.44
CA VAL A 457 19.34 7.43 -1.48
C VAL A 457 17.91 7.94 -1.37
N MET A 458 17.73 9.11 -0.77
CA MET A 458 16.43 9.79 -0.64
C MET A 458 16.06 10.52 -1.92
N ALA A 459 14.77 10.81 -2.14
CA ALA A 459 14.28 11.54 -3.31
C ALA A 459 14.99 12.89 -3.48
N SER A 460 15.29 13.58 -2.38
CA SER A 460 16.06 14.83 -2.37
C SER A 460 17.48 14.70 -2.94
N THR A 461 18.08 13.51 -2.83
CA THR A 461 19.35 13.16 -3.48
C THR A 461 19.13 12.70 -4.91
N VAL A 462 18.10 11.89 -5.18
CA VAL A 462 17.77 11.36 -6.51
C VAL A 462 17.52 12.49 -7.53
N VAL A 463 16.87 13.58 -7.14
CA VAL A 463 16.65 14.75 -8.02
C VAL A 463 17.95 15.47 -8.43
N THR A 464 19.05 15.26 -7.70
CA THR A 464 20.39 15.81 -8.02
C THR A 464 21.27 14.83 -8.79
N MET A 465 20.71 13.68 -9.17
CA MET A 465 21.40 12.57 -9.84
C MET A 465 20.98 12.39 -11.30
N ASP A 466 20.42 13.42 -11.93
CA ASP A 466 20.05 13.37 -13.35
C ASP A 466 21.25 12.97 -14.23
N GLY A 467 21.07 11.89 -15.00
CA GLY A 467 22.09 11.32 -15.88
C GLY A 467 23.18 10.51 -15.18
N LYS A 468 23.11 10.31 -13.85
CA LYS A 468 24.10 9.52 -13.10
C LYS A 468 23.75 8.05 -13.07
N LYS A 469 24.80 7.22 -12.98
CA LYS A 469 24.71 5.79 -12.78
C LYS A 469 24.92 5.44 -11.31
N VAL A 470 24.12 4.51 -10.79
CA VAL A 470 24.19 4.02 -9.41
C VAL A 470 24.54 2.54 -9.39
N ALA A 471 25.46 2.16 -8.51
CA ALA A 471 25.87 0.76 -8.38
C ALA A 471 24.79 -0.05 -7.66
N THR A 472 24.32 -1.12 -8.31
CA THR A 472 23.37 -2.07 -7.72
C THR A 472 24.10 -3.16 -6.95
N VAL A 473 23.38 -3.89 -6.08
CA VAL A 473 23.94 -5.00 -5.29
C VAL A 473 24.41 -6.16 -6.19
N ASN A 474 23.87 -6.28 -7.39
CA ASN A 474 24.35 -7.23 -8.42
C ASN A 474 25.66 -6.79 -9.11
N GLY A 475 26.23 -5.63 -8.73
CA GLY A 475 27.45 -5.10 -9.34
C GLY A 475 27.26 -4.46 -10.72
N ALA A 476 26.05 -4.47 -11.26
CA ALA A 476 25.68 -3.72 -12.47
C ALA A 476 25.26 -2.29 -12.12
N GLU A 477 25.36 -1.36 -13.07
CA GLU A 477 24.98 0.03 -12.88
C GLU A 477 23.56 0.29 -13.40
N ALA A 478 22.74 0.99 -12.64
CA ALA A 478 21.42 1.47 -13.04
C ALA A 478 21.46 2.98 -13.33
N THR A 479 20.73 3.46 -14.34
CA THR A 479 20.73 4.87 -14.75
C THR A 479 19.53 5.61 -14.18
N ILE A 480 19.77 6.76 -13.54
CA ILE A 480 18.71 7.64 -13.05
C ILE A 480 18.54 8.83 -14.00
N LYS A 481 17.30 9.10 -14.42
CA LYS A 481 16.94 10.28 -15.22
C LYS A 481 15.84 11.08 -14.50
N VAL A 482 15.98 12.40 -14.47
CA VAL A 482 15.03 13.31 -13.83
C VAL A 482 14.45 14.21 -14.92
N GLY A 483 13.16 14.05 -15.21
CA GLY A 483 12.45 14.83 -16.23
C GLY A 483 11.28 15.61 -15.65
N ALA A 484 10.58 16.37 -16.50
CA ALA A 484 9.37 17.11 -16.12
C ALA A 484 8.24 16.19 -15.59
N ASP A 485 8.23 14.93 -16.01
CA ASP A 485 7.23 13.92 -15.61
C ASP A 485 7.63 13.08 -14.38
N GLY A 486 8.74 13.42 -13.71
CA GLY A 486 9.24 12.76 -12.50
C GLY A 486 10.58 12.03 -12.68
N VAL A 487 10.90 11.16 -11.73
CA VAL A 487 12.14 10.36 -11.70
C VAL A 487 11.94 9.03 -12.43
N MET A 488 12.90 8.65 -13.27
CA MET A 488 12.96 7.34 -13.93
C MET A 488 14.25 6.61 -13.59
N VAL A 489 14.17 5.29 -13.39
CA VAL A 489 15.31 4.39 -13.17
C VAL A 489 15.31 3.33 -14.27
N ASP A 490 16.31 3.36 -15.14
CA ASP A 490 16.41 2.52 -16.35
C ASP A 490 15.10 2.41 -17.16
N GLY A 491 14.36 3.53 -17.22
CA GLY A 491 13.09 3.64 -17.96
C GLY A 491 11.83 3.29 -17.15
N ALA A 492 11.94 2.78 -15.93
CA ALA A 492 10.81 2.59 -15.02
C ALA A 492 10.50 3.89 -14.26
N LYS A 493 9.23 4.28 -14.16
CA LYS A 493 8.82 5.52 -13.49
C LYS A 493 8.69 5.27 -11.99
N VAL A 494 9.28 6.15 -11.18
CA VAL A 494 9.10 6.14 -9.73
C VAL A 494 7.75 6.80 -9.40
N VAL A 495 6.86 6.03 -8.77
CA VAL A 495 5.48 6.43 -8.44
C VAL A 495 5.38 6.98 -7.02
N THR A 496 6.14 6.39 -6.09
CA THR A 496 6.17 6.80 -4.69
C THR A 496 7.60 6.78 -4.22
N THR A 497 8.02 7.80 -3.49
CA THR A 497 9.39 7.94 -3.00
C THR A 497 9.44 7.95 -1.47
N ASP A 498 10.62 7.67 -0.92
CA ASP A 498 10.96 7.90 0.49
C ASP A 498 10.14 7.10 1.52
N ILE A 499 9.85 5.82 1.23
CA ILE A 499 9.32 4.91 2.25
C ILE A 499 10.47 4.49 3.17
N GLU A 500 10.58 5.10 4.36
CA GLU A 500 11.64 4.81 5.32
C GLU A 500 11.47 3.45 6.01
N CYS A 501 12.54 2.67 6.04
CA CYS A 501 12.64 1.36 6.71
C CYS A 501 13.81 1.37 7.71
N ALA A 502 13.85 0.42 8.65
CA ALA A 502 14.96 0.27 9.61
C ALA A 502 16.34 0.17 8.94
N ASN A 503 16.40 -0.52 7.82
CA ASN A 503 17.64 -0.84 7.13
C ASN A 503 17.75 -0.18 5.75
N GLY A 504 16.92 0.83 5.45
CA GLY A 504 16.97 1.46 4.14
C GLY A 504 15.76 2.32 3.76
N VAL A 505 15.58 2.49 2.45
CA VAL A 505 14.48 3.25 1.84
C VAL A 505 13.90 2.45 0.68
N ILE A 506 12.58 2.48 0.53
CA ILE A 506 11.89 1.91 -0.62
C ILE A 506 11.39 3.05 -1.51
N HIS A 507 11.68 2.97 -2.81
CA HIS A 507 11.05 3.75 -3.86
C HIS A 507 10.19 2.82 -4.71
N VAL A 508 8.93 3.17 -4.91
CA VAL A 508 7.98 2.34 -5.65
C VAL A 508 8.07 2.67 -7.13
N ILE A 509 8.20 1.64 -7.97
CA ILE A 509 8.29 1.79 -9.43
C ILE A 509 7.11 1.11 -10.12
N ASP A 510 6.73 1.63 -11.28
CA ASP A 510 5.57 1.15 -12.05
C ASP A 510 5.87 0.00 -13.04
N SER A 511 7.14 -0.39 -13.15
CA SER A 511 7.65 -1.37 -14.11
C SER A 511 8.82 -2.14 -13.51
N VAL A 512 8.97 -3.43 -13.81
CA VAL A 512 10.09 -4.25 -13.35
C VAL A 512 11.36 -3.90 -14.14
N ILE A 513 12.44 -3.54 -13.44
CA ILE A 513 13.72 -3.20 -14.05
C ILE A 513 14.53 -4.48 -14.25
N LEU A 514 14.72 -4.89 -15.50
CA LEU A 514 15.51 -6.06 -15.82
C LEU A 514 16.98 -5.63 -16.01
N PRO A 515 17.96 -6.27 -15.35
CA PRO A 515 19.35 -6.05 -15.68
C PRO A 515 19.53 -6.36 -17.15
N ALA A 516 20.27 -5.51 -17.88
CA ALA A 516 20.65 -5.81 -19.25
C ALA A 516 21.24 -7.23 -19.26
N GLU A 517 20.56 -8.17 -19.90
CA GLU A 517 21.02 -9.55 -19.96
C GLU A 517 22.48 -9.48 -20.43
N LYS A 518 23.40 -10.06 -19.65
CA LYS A 518 24.71 -10.41 -20.18
C LYS A 518 24.39 -11.30 -21.37
N LYS A 519 24.38 -10.74 -22.57
CA LYS A 519 24.26 -11.52 -23.80
C LYS A 519 25.29 -12.64 -23.65
N PRO A 520 24.93 -13.90 -23.88
CA PRO A 520 25.91 -14.97 -23.82
C PRO A 520 27.13 -14.58 -24.67
N ASP A 521 28.32 -14.94 -24.22
CA ASP A 521 29.50 -14.78 -25.06
C ASP A 521 29.34 -15.67 -26.31
N ILE A 522 30.22 -15.48 -27.29
CA ILE A 522 30.17 -16.23 -28.55
C ILE A 522 30.15 -17.76 -28.31
N VAL A 523 30.90 -18.26 -27.33
CA VAL A 523 31.02 -19.70 -27.04
C VAL A 523 29.73 -20.22 -26.44
N ASP A 524 29.19 -19.52 -25.46
CA ASP A 524 27.94 -19.90 -24.79
C ASP A 524 26.74 -19.80 -25.75
N THR A 525 26.76 -18.80 -26.65
CA THR A 525 25.75 -18.65 -27.71
C THR A 525 25.79 -19.82 -28.69
N ALA A 526 26.98 -20.25 -29.10
CA ALA A 526 27.15 -21.39 -29.99
C ALA A 526 26.72 -22.72 -29.35
N VAL A 527 27.02 -22.92 -28.06
CA VAL A 527 26.57 -24.11 -27.31
C VAL A 527 25.05 -24.15 -27.20
N ALA A 528 24.42 -23.01 -26.88
CA ALA A 528 22.96 -22.91 -26.74
C ALA A 528 22.21 -23.16 -28.06
N ALA A 529 22.78 -22.76 -29.20
CA ALA A 529 22.18 -22.97 -30.51
C ALA A 529 22.12 -24.46 -30.93
N GLY A 530 22.87 -25.35 -30.27
CA GLY A 530 22.79 -26.80 -30.45
C GLY A 530 23.33 -27.35 -31.79
N SER A 531 23.59 -26.49 -32.78
CA SER A 531 24.06 -26.80 -34.14
C SER A 531 25.57 -26.63 -34.37
N PHE A 532 26.34 -26.39 -33.29
CA PHE A 532 27.78 -26.09 -33.32
C PHE A 532 28.59 -27.04 -32.41
N LYS A 533 28.13 -28.28 -32.21
CA LYS A 533 28.78 -29.22 -31.28
C LYS A 533 30.21 -29.53 -31.69
N THR A 534 30.45 -29.67 -32.98
CA THR A 534 31.78 -29.96 -33.56
C THR A 534 32.72 -28.77 -33.38
N LEU A 535 32.22 -27.55 -33.56
CA LEU A 535 32.97 -26.31 -33.36
C LEU A 535 33.37 -26.13 -31.88
N ALA A 536 32.44 -26.39 -30.95
CA ALA A 536 32.72 -26.30 -29.52
C ALA A 536 33.78 -27.33 -29.08
N ALA A 537 33.71 -28.56 -29.59
CA ALA A 537 34.73 -29.59 -29.34
C ALA A 537 36.10 -29.19 -29.91
N ALA A 538 36.12 -28.62 -31.11
CA ALA A 538 37.33 -28.11 -31.75
C ALA A 538 37.98 -26.94 -30.95
N LEU A 539 37.18 -25.99 -30.47
CA LEU A 539 37.66 -24.89 -29.61
C LEU A 539 38.26 -25.40 -28.29
N GLY A 540 37.64 -26.43 -27.70
CA GLY A 540 38.17 -27.12 -26.52
C GLY A 540 39.51 -27.80 -26.78
N ALA A 541 39.61 -28.60 -27.86
CA ALA A 541 40.84 -29.28 -28.23
C ALA A 541 42.00 -28.31 -28.58
N ALA A 542 41.67 -27.18 -29.22
CA ALA A 542 42.63 -26.13 -29.53
C ALA A 542 43.06 -25.30 -28.31
N GLY A 543 42.31 -25.34 -27.21
CA GLY A 543 42.55 -24.50 -26.03
C GLY A 543 42.25 -23.01 -26.26
N LEU A 544 41.34 -22.70 -27.18
CA LEU A 544 40.99 -21.33 -27.58
C LEU A 544 39.73 -20.79 -26.87
N VAL A 545 39.13 -21.58 -25.97
CA VAL A 545 37.90 -21.20 -25.23
C VAL A 545 38.09 -19.90 -24.47
N GLU A 546 39.17 -19.76 -23.69
CA GLU A 546 39.47 -18.54 -22.93
C GLU A 546 39.70 -17.32 -23.83
N THR A 547 40.36 -17.53 -24.98
CA THR A 547 40.58 -16.46 -25.97
C THR A 547 39.26 -15.99 -26.58
N MET A 548 38.34 -16.91 -26.87
CA MET A 548 37.01 -16.58 -27.43
C MET A 548 36.01 -16.08 -26.39
N LYS A 549 36.30 -16.23 -25.09
CA LYS A 549 35.56 -15.61 -23.98
C LYS A 549 36.12 -14.25 -23.57
N SER A 550 37.27 -13.84 -24.13
CA SER A 550 37.87 -12.54 -23.83
C SER A 550 37.00 -11.36 -24.28
N ALA A 551 37.29 -10.18 -23.75
CA ALA A 551 36.57 -8.93 -24.06
C ALA A 551 36.81 -8.54 -25.53
N GLY A 552 35.85 -8.87 -26.38
CA GLY A 552 35.82 -8.49 -27.79
C GLY A 552 35.46 -7.01 -28.00
N PRO A 553 35.41 -6.56 -29.26
CA PRO A 553 34.53 -7.20 -30.23
C PRO A 553 35.23 -8.17 -31.20
N PHE A 554 34.62 -9.35 -31.39
CA PHE A 554 34.97 -10.34 -32.41
C PHE A 554 33.83 -10.54 -33.40
N THR A 555 34.15 -10.94 -34.63
CA THR A 555 33.17 -11.47 -35.58
C THR A 555 33.57 -12.89 -35.92
N VAL A 556 32.70 -13.86 -35.63
CA VAL A 556 32.99 -15.28 -35.84
C VAL A 556 32.13 -15.82 -36.97
N PHE A 557 32.79 -16.36 -37.98
CA PHE A 557 32.13 -17.13 -39.03
C PHE A 557 32.03 -18.58 -38.57
N ALA A 558 30.88 -18.97 -38.01
CA ALA A 558 30.69 -20.28 -37.39
C ALA A 558 30.15 -21.31 -38.40
N PRO A 559 30.94 -22.32 -38.80
CA PRO A 559 30.43 -23.43 -39.60
C PRO A 559 29.49 -24.31 -38.77
N THR A 560 28.38 -24.74 -39.36
CA THR A 560 27.45 -25.71 -38.73
C THR A 560 28.04 -27.11 -38.68
N ASP A 561 27.47 -27.99 -37.86
CA ASP A 561 27.85 -29.42 -37.84
C ASP A 561 27.73 -30.07 -39.24
N ASP A 562 26.76 -29.66 -40.07
CA ASP A 562 26.63 -30.09 -41.46
C ASP A 562 27.79 -29.60 -42.35
N ALA A 563 28.31 -28.40 -42.09
CA ALA A 563 29.47 -27.87 -42.79
C ALA A 563 30.74 -28.68 -42.49
N PHE A 564 30.90 -29.14 -41.24
CA PHE A 564 31.97 -30.07 -40.88
C PHE A 564 31.79 -31.45 -41.53
N ALA A 565 30.55 -31.93 -41.66
CA ALA A 565 30.25 -33.20 -42.31
C ALA A 565 30.59 -33.22 -43.82
N LYS A 566 30.66 -32.06 -44.48
CA LYS A 566 31.09 -31.92 -45.88
C LYS A 566 32.60 -32.10 -46.07
N LEU A 567 33.40 -32.06 -45.00
CA LEU A 567 34.83 -32.33 -45.09
C LEU A 567 35.09 -33.82 -45.41
N PRO A 568 36.21 -34.16 -46.07
CA PRO A 568 36.56 -35.56 -46.33
C PRO A 568 36.56 -36.39 -45.05
N LYS A 569 36.01 -37.60 -45.09
CA LYS A 569 35.94 -38.52 -43.94
C LYS A 569 37.34 -38.72 -43.32
N GLY A 570 37.44 -38.59 -42.00
CA GLY A 570 38.71 -38.63 -41.26
C GLY A 570 39.34 -37.26 -40.96
N THR A 571 38.98 -36.21 -41.69
CA THR A 571 39.61 -34.87 -41.54
C THR A 571 39.36 -34.26 -40.16
N VAL A 572 38.12 -34.34 -39.64
CA VAL A 572 37.77 -33.76 -38.33
C VAL A 572 38.42 -34.57 -37.19
N GLU A 573 38.43 -35.90 -37.31
CA GLU A 573 39.05 -36.80 -36.34
C GLU A 573 40.58 -36.60 -36.29
N ASP A 574 41.22 -36.39 -37.44
CA ASP A 574 42.64 -36.07 -37.53
C ASP A 574 42.96 -34.70 -36.95
N LEU A 575 42.12 -33.69 -37.20
CA LEU A 575 42.30 -32.33 -36.68
C LEU A 575 42.14 -32.25 -35.14
N LEU A 576 41.32 -33.12 -34.54
CA LEU A 576 41.12 -33.19 -33.09
C LEU A 576 42.24 -33.94 -32.34
N LYS A 577 43.20 -34.56 -33.04
CA LYS A 577 44.35 -35.22 -32.41
C LYS A 577 45.26 -34.19 -31.72
N PRO A 578 45.82 -34.50 -30.54
CA PRO A 578 46.71 -33.59 -29.81
C PRO A 578 47.91 -33.09 -30.64
N GLU A 579 48.41 -33.93 -31.55
CA GLU A 579 49.52 -33.64 -32.47
C GLU A 579 49.19 -32.53 -33.49
N ASN A 580 47.91 -32.36 -33.85
CA ASN A 580 47.44 -31.39 -34.83
C ASN A 580 46.87 -30.11 -34.20
N LYS A 581 47.03 -29.94 -32.88
CA LYS A 581 46.51 -28.78 -32.13
C LYS A 581 46.89 -27.42 -32.75
N ALA A 582 48.11 -27.27 -33.25
CA ALA A 582 48.57 -26.03 -33.89
C ALA A 582 47.83 -25.75 -35.21
N LYS A 583 47.56 -26.79 -36.01
CA LYS A 583 46.79 -26.66 -37.26
C LYS A 583 45.33 -26.34 -36.97
N LEU A 584 44.74 -27.01 -35.98
CA LEU A 584 43.38 -26.74 -35.54
C LEU A 584 43.22 -25.31 -35.03
N ALA A 585 44.15 -24.83 -34.22
CA ALA A 585 44.14 -23.46 -33.72
C ALA A 585 44.22 -22.44 -34.88
N ALA A 586 45.08 -22.67 -35.87
CA ALA A 586 45.20 -21.81 -37.05
C ALA A 586 43.92 -21.77 -37.90
N ILE A 587 43.23 -22.91 -38.06
CA ILE A 587 41.94 -22.95 -38.77
C ILE A 587 40.88 -22.18 -37.98
N LEU A 588 40.80 -22.38 -36.66
CA LEU A 588 39.80 -21.71 -35.83
C LEU A 588 40.02 -20.20 -35.76
N THR A 589 41.27 -19.72 -35.61
CA THR A 589 41.58 -18.29 -35.60
C THR A 589 41.39 -17.63 -36.97
N TYR A 590 41.37 -18.41 -38.07
CA TYR A 590 41.03 -17.93 -39.40
C TYR A 590 39.51 -17.66 -39.57
N HIS A 591 38.66 -18.32 -38.78
CA HIS A 591 37.23 -18.06 -38.75
C HIS A 591 36.85 -16.83 -37.91
N VAL A 592 37.81 -16.22 -37.22
CA VAL A 592 37.58 -15.10 -36.32
C VAL A 592 38.21 -13.84 -36.90
N VAL A 593 37.39 -12.82 -37.12
CA VAL A 593 37.81 -11.47 -37.50
C VAL A 593 37.80 -10.57 -36.26
N SER A 594 38.82 -9.72 -36.13
CA SER A 594 38.86 -8.71 -35.08
C SER A 594 37.92 -7.54 -35.42
N GLY A 595 37.11 -7.11 -34.45
CA GLY A 595 36.09 -6.07 -34.66
C GLY A 595 34.67 -6.62 -34.81
N LYS A 596 33.67 -5.74 -34.65
CA LYS A 596 32.24 -6.05 -34.83
C LYS A 596 31.83 -5.71 -36.26
N VAL A 597 31.59 -6.72 -37.09
CA VAL A 597 31.16 -6.56 -38.48
C VAL A 597 29.75 -7.12 -38.62
N MET A 598 28.75 -6.24 -38.66
CA MET A 598 27.34 -6.61 -38.90
C MET A 598 27.04 -6.73 -40.39
N ALA A 599 25.97 -7.43 -40.76
CA ALA A 599 25.54 -7.60 -42.15
C ALA A 599 25.34 -6.25 -42.86
N SER A 600 24.83 -5.23 -42.17
CA SER A 600 24.70 -3.86 -42.70
C SER A 600 26.05 -3.25 -43.12
N THR A 601 27.12 -3.55 -42.38
CA THR A 601 28.49 -3.17 -42.75
C THR A 601 29.04 -4.07 -43.85
N VAL A 602 28.73 -5.37 -43.81
CA VAL A 602 29.18 -6.37 -44.81
C VAL A 602 28.72 -6.01 -46.23
N VAL A 603 27.51 -5.46 -46.40
CA VAL A 603 26.99 -5.02 -47.72
C VAL A 603 27.88 -3.93 -48.34
N THR A 604 28.57 -3.13 -47.52
CA THR A 604 29.52 -2.09 -47.97
C THR A 604 30.96 -2.59 -48.14
N MET A 605 31.18 -3.89 -47.93
CA MET A 605 32.48 -4.57 -48.00
C MET A 605 32.61 -5.51 -49.20
N ASP A 606 31.76 -5.36 -50.22
CA ASP A 606 31.90 -6.15 -51.45
C ASP A 606 33.30 -5.98 -52.08
N GLY A 607 34.00 -7.10 -52.26
CA GLY A 607 35.36 -7.15 -52.78
C GLY A 607 36.47 -6.77 -51.79
N LYS A 608 36.13 -6.48 -50.52
CA LYS A 608 37.11 -6.16 -49.47
C LYS A 608 37.59 -7.40 -48.73
N LYS A 609 38.72 -7.24 -48.04
CA LYS A 609 39.33 -8.25 -47.21
C LYS A 609 39.25 -7.85 -45.73
N ALA A 610 39.04 -8.83 -44.85
CA ALA A 610 39.02 -8.63 -43.41
C ALA A 610 40.18 -9.39 -42.75
N ALA A 611 40.90 -8.73 -41.84
CA ALA A 611 42.00 -9.34 -41.12
C ALA A 611 41.45 -10.32 -40.07
N THR A 612 41.91 -11.57 -40.12
CA THR A 612 41.57 -12.60 -39.13
C THR A 612 42.52 -12.53 -37.94
N VAL A 613 42.15 -13.17 -36.83
CA VAL A 613 43.00 -13.29 -35.64
C VAL A 613 44.28 -14.09 -35.94
N ASN A 614 44.29 -14.91 -36.99
CA ASN A 614 45.49 -15.60 -37.49
C ASN A 614 46.43 -14.69 -38.33
N GLY A 615 46.10 -13.40 -38.50
CA GLY A 615 46.88 -12.45 -39.30
C GLY A 615 46.73 -12.62 -40.82
N GLN A 616 46.06 -13.67 -41.29
CA GLN A 616 45.66 -13.83 -42.69
C GLN A 616 44.36 -13.07 -42.98
N GLU A 617 44.11 -12.74 -44.24
CA GLU A 617 42.91 -12.01 -44.65
C GLU A 617 41.86 -12.92 -45.28
N VAL A 618 40.59 -12.73 -44.92
CA VAL A 618 39.45 -13.39 -45.56
C VAL A 618 38.78 -12.47 -46.57
N SER A 619 38.43 -12.98 -47.75
CA SER A 619 37.73 -12.20 -48.77
C SER A 619 36.21 -12.27 -48.60
N ILE A 620 35.54 -11.11 -48.66
CA ILE A 620 34.09 -11.00 -48.54
C ILE A 620 33.53 -10.56 -49.90
N LYS A 621 32.56 -11.30 -50.42
CA LYS A 621 31.84 -10.99 -51.67
C LYS A 621 30.35 -10.92 -51.40
N VAL A 622 29.69 -9.92 -51.95
CA VAL A 622 28.25 -9.70 -51.80
C VAL A 622 27.61 -9.88 -53.18
N GLY A 623 26.80 -10.93 -53.34
CA GLY A 623 26.10 -11.23 -54.59
C GLY A 623 24.59 -11.22 -54.43
N ALA A 624 23.86 -11.40 -55.54
CA ALA A 624 22.40 -11.50 -55.54
C ALA A 624 21.86 -12.64 -54.65
N ASP A 625 22.66 -13.69 -54.45
CA ASP A 625 22.31 -14.88 -53.66
C ASP A 625 22.78 -14.84 -52.19
N GLY A 626 23.32 -13.69 -51.74
CA GLY A 626 23.79 -13.45 -50.37
C GLY A 626 25.28 -13.13 -50.24
N VAL A 627 25.80 -13.21 -49.01
CA VAL A 627 27.20 -12.94 -48.68
C VAL A 627 28.02 -14.24 -48.74
N MET A 628 29.20 -14.18 -49.37
CA MET A 628 30.20 -15.25 -49.36
C MET A 628 31.48 -14.80 -48.68
N VAL A 629 32.06 -15.67 -47.85
CA VAL A 629 33.34 -15.46 -47.15
C VAL A 629 34.30 -16.55 -47.59
N ASP A 630 35.34 -16.20 -48.35
CA ASP A 630 36.30 -17.12 -48.97
C ASP A 630 35.66 -18.35 -49.66
N GLY A 631 34.49 -18.13 -50.27
CA GLY A 631 33.74 -19.16 -51.00
C GLY A 631 32.70 -19.92 -50.16
N ALA A 632 32.66 -19.73 -48.83
CA ALA A 632 31.60 -20.25 -47.97
C ALA A 632 30.39 -19.31 -47.97
N LYS A 633 29.17 -19.84 -48.06
CA LYS A 633 27.94 -19.03 -48.05
C LYS A 633 27.51 -18.74 -46.61
N VAL A 634 27.22 -17.47 -46.30
CA VAL A 634 26.63 -17.10 -45.02
C VAL A 634 25.13 -17.42 -45.05
N VAL A 635 24.69 -18.30 -44.16
CA VAL A 635 23.31 -18.82 -44.07
C VAL A 635 22.47 -17.98 -43.10
N THR A 636 23.07 -17.59 -41.98
CA THR A 636 22.41 -16.77 -40.94
C THR A 636 23.35 -15.65 -40.55
N THR A 637 22.85 -14.42 -40.50
CA THR A 637 23.63 -13.24 -40.15
C THR A 637 23.22 -12.64 -38.82
N ASP A 638 24.12 -11.86 -38.22
CA ASP A 638 23.83 -10.96 -37.10
C ASP A 638 23.32 -11.63 -35.81
N ILE A 639 23.88 -12.79 -35.47
CA ILE A 639 23.66 -13.36 -34.13
C ILE A 639 24.51 -12.57 -33.13
N GLU A 640 23.90 -11.65 -32.40
CA GLU A 640 24.62 -10.78 -31.46
C GLU A 640 24.98 -11.48 -30.14
N CYS A 641 26.24 -11.34 -29.73
CA CYS A 641 26.79 -11.87 -28.47
C CYS A 641 27.39 -10.73 -27.62
N ALA A 642 27.71 -10.98 -26.33
CA ALA A 642 28.32 -9.94 -25.48
C ALA A 642 29.67 -9.45 -25.97
N ASN A 643 30.47 -10.33 -26.56
CA ASN A 643 31.82 -10.02 -27.04
C ASN A 643 31.93 -10.01 -28.57
N GLY A 644 30.82 -9.94 -29.31
CA GLY A 644 30.89 -9.94 -30.76
C GLY A 644 29.60 -10.27 -31.52
N VAL A 645 29.77 -10.75 -32.75
CA VAL A 645 28.69 -11.21 -33.65
C VAL A 645 29.09 -12.55 -34.26
N ILE A 646 28.12 -13.46 -34.37
CA ILE A 646 28.28 -14.72 -35.11
C ILE A 646 27.53 -14.62 -36.44
N HIS A 647 28.22 -15.00 -37.52
CA HIS A 647 27.63 -15.27 -38.82
C HIS A 647 27.78 -16.76 -39.12
N VAL A 648 26.69 -17.43 -39.45
CA VAL A 648 26.69 -18.88 -39.69
C VAL A 648 27.06 -19.14 -41.14
N ILE A 649 28.04 -20.02 -41.38
CA ILE A 649 28.49 -20.39 -42.73
C ILE A 649 28.20 -21.87 -43.03
N ASP A 650 27.99 -22.17 -44.31
CA ASP A 650 27.62 -23.52 -44.77
C ASP A 650 28.80 -24.47 -45.05
N SER A 651 30.03 -23.96 -44.95
CA SER A 651 31.27 -24.64 -45.30
C SER A 651 32.41 -24.15 -44.39
N VAL A 652 33.39 -25.00 -44.07
CA VAL A 652 34.56 -24.63 -43.25
C VAL A 652 35.58 -23.87 -44.13
N ILE A 653 36.01 -22.68 -43.71
CA ILE A 653 37.05 -21.92 -44.42
C ILE A 653 38.44 -22.34 -43.93
N LEU A 654 39.35 -22.61 -44.88
CA LEU A 654 40.70 -23.09 -44.55
C LEU A 654 41.74 -21.98 -44.82
N PRO A 655 42.69 -21.75 -43.89
CA PRO A 655 43.78 -20.81 -44.10
C PRO A 655 44.64 -21.25 -45.30
N LYS A 656 45.17 -20.26 -46.03
CA LYS A 656 45.95 -20.48 -47.26
C LYS A 656 47.42 -20.75 -46.98
#